data_AF-A0A1I1T7T6-F1
#
_entry.id   AF-A0A1I1T7T6-F1
#
_cell.length_a   1.000
_cell.length_b   1.000
_cell.length_c   1.000
_cell.angle_alpha   90.00
_cell.angle_beta   90.00
_cell.angle_gamma   90.00
#
_symmetry.space_group_name_H-M   'P 1'
#
loop_
_entity.id
_entity.type
_entity.pdbx_description
1 polymer ?
#
loop_
_entity_poly.entity_id
_entity_poly.type
_entity_poly.pdbx_seq_one_letter_code
_entity_poly.pdbx_strand_id
1 'polypeptide(L)'
;MTTSFSRRPLILALAAAFALSACGGGSDAPAIPSPPAGLGVADTAPAPSETAVPPFVDNAFTNQRGDARYATLQTNAGVRVLSGFLSIWRPSTALVDAGVTAPAVGTFPAIVPSTWTGIPGDATDGTVLQAQVHAHNIQYVVDATSRRTPAQELLAYLDDRRGKAYSVSDGMGPLADAWRKAAQQTTTITSVPGDATTVLYNDGGNNTGVGGSANAAFGTVVDFVAGIGENGSTEPAKRFYKYARPWRWSSSVQVVPALLPARSTTPATDGGFTSGHTAESVRSAIAMAYVVPERFQELVARGLELGESRILAGMHSPLDVISGRIHGQAVAAASIATGANAARRTAAFQQARGTLMASTGAKTPGELWQLAHAQPASADRFADYATNKAHYLRRMTFGFTQIADATRQATVPKGAEVLLETRLPYLDAAQRRVVLKTTAVPSGYPVMDDAEGWGRLNLFAAADGYGRFDGDVAVAMDAAQGGFNAQDTWRNDIAGAGKLTKRGTGTLVLAGQNSFTGGIEVAAGTLQAGSSAALGNGAVYVGGGTLRTDAATEVAVNGTYTQRPGSTLSLRLASAAGTAGTLTVNGTAALAGTLEVSFAQGVRPAVGSTITLMRHAGLNGAFDAVSVPGYRVTPIYLNNAVQLRIDAAT
;
A
#
# COMPACT_ATOMS: atom_id res chain seq x y z
N MET A 1 -5.55 46.90 -70.60
CA MET A 1 -6.98 46.64 -70.91
C MET A 1 -7.57 45.93 -69.70
N THR A 2 -8.14 46.62 -68.68
CA THR A 2 -9.55 47.08 -68.60
C THR A 2 -10.49 45.92 -68.94
N THR A 3 -11.36 45.39 -68.07
CA THR A 3 -12.37 46.05 -67.23
C THR A 3 -13.06 45.05 -66.29
N SER A 4 -13.59 45.56 -65.18
CA SER A 4 -14.61 44.91 -64.34
C SER A 4 -15.97 44.78 -65.04
N PHE A 5 -16.80 43.78 -64.72
CA PHE A 5 -18.28 43.81 -64.74
C PHE A 5 -18.78 42.64 -63.85
N SER A 6 -19.56 42.79 -62.77
CA SER A 6 -20.93 43.32 -62.57
C SER A 6 -22.07 42.38 -63.01
N ARG A 7 -22.83 41.94 -61.98
CA ARG A 7 -24.31 41.74 -61.89
C ARG A 7 -25.02 40.61 -62.68
N ARG A 8 -25.57 39.64 -61.92
CA ARG A 8 -27.01 39.17 -61.75
C ARG A 8 -27.98 39.21 -62.96
N PRO A 9 -29.20 38.60 -62.95
CA PRO A 9 -29.76 37.35 -62.41
C PRO A 9 -30.71 36.61 -63.41
N LEU A 10 -31.26 35.43 -63.06
CA LEU A 10 -32.52 34.87 -63.60
C LEU A 10 -33.09 33.97 -62.50
N ILE A 11 -33.95 34.46 -61.61
CA ILE A 11 -35.42 34.58 -61.73
C ILE A 11 -36.07 33.25 -62.14
N LEU A 12 -36.50 32.48 -61.14
CA LEU A 12 -37.89 32.05 -61.08
C LEU A 12 -38.42 32.26 -59.65
N ALA A 13 -39.46 33.09 -59.57
CA ALA A 13 -40.35 33.29 -58.44
C ALA A 13 -41.14 31.99 -58.17
N LEU A 14 -41.69 31.69 -56.98
CA LEU A 14 -42.65 32.53 -56.25
C LEU A 14 -42.84 32.02 -54.81
N ALA A 15 -42.90 33.00 -53.89
CA ALA A 15 -43.61 33.13 -52.61
C ALA A 15 -44.33 31.90 -52.00
N ALA A 16 -44.04 31.54 -50.75
CA ALA A 16 -44.65 32.04 -49.49
C ALA A 16 -46.01 31.39 -49.20
N ALA A 17 -46.44 31.07 -47.99
CA ALA A 17 -45.88 30.97 -46.65
C ALA A 17 -46.99 30.34 -45.76
N PHE A 18 -46.59 29.94 -44.55
CA PHE A 18 -47.43 29.74 -43.36
C PHE A 18 -48.36 28.51 -43.21
N ALA A 19 -48.00 27.75 -42.17
CA ALA A 19 -48.82 27.35 -41.03
C ALA A 19 -49.64 26.04 -41.07
N LEU A 20 -49.19 25.15 -40.17
CA LEU A 20 -49.91 24.16 -39.36
C LEU A 20 -50.78 23.09 -40.07
N SER A 21 -50.37 21.83 -39.94
CA SER A 21 -50.89 20.97 -38.86
C SER A 21 -50.17 19.63 -38.80
N ALA A 22 -49.98 19.16 -37.56
CA ALA A 22 -49.34 17.92 -37.16
C ALA A 22 -49.97 16.64 -37.73
N CYS A 23 -49.15 15.58 -37.80
CA CYS A 23 -49.36 14.28 -37.13
C CYS A 23 -48.46 13.22 -37.78
N GLY A 24 -47.47 12.73 -37.03
CA GLY A 24 -46.60 11.63 -37.43
C GLY A 24 -45.84 11.15 -36.20
N GLY A 25 -46.53 10.40 -35.34
CA GLY A 25 -45.99 9.89 -34.08
C GLY A 25 -44.87 8.89 -34.29
N GLY A 26 -43.65 9.31 -34.01
CA GLY A 26 -42.57 8.43 -33.57
C GLY A 26 -42.43 8.61 -32.06
N SER A 27 -42.57 7.54 -31.29
CA SER A 27 -42.20 7.54 -29.89
C SER A 27 -40.68 7.71 -29.80
N ASP A 28 -40.20 8.94 -29.64
CA ASP A 28 -38.82 9.24 -29.27
C ASP A 28 -38.56 8.70 -27.86
N ALA A 29 -38.27 7.41 -27.78
CA ALA A 29 -37.70 6.84 -26.57
C ALA A 29 -36.44 7.65 -26.24
N PRO A 30 -36.29 8.20 -25.02
CA PRO A 30 -35.17 9.08 -24.73
C PRO A 30 -33.86 8.31 -24.91
N ALA A 31 -32.93 8.90 -25.66
CA ALA A 31 -31.67 8.24 -26.02
C ALA A 31 -30.93 7.76 -24.75
N ILE A 32 -30.59 6.47 -24.71
CA ILE A 32 -29.88 5.89 -23.56
C ILE A 32 -28.46 6.50 -23.52
N PRO A 33 -28.04 7.12 -22.39
CA PRO A 33 -26.71 7.73 -22.31
C PRO A 33 -25.59 6.73 -22.61
N SER A 34 -24.56 7.17 -23.33
CA SER A 34 -23.35 6.36 -23.57
C SER A 34 -22.52 6.18 -22.29
N PRO A 35 -21.67 5.14 -22.21
CA PRO A 35 -20.69 5.02 -21.12
C PRO A 35 -19.79 6.26 -21.03
N PRO A 36 -19.26 6.60 -19.83
CA PRO A 36 -18.27 7.68 -19.70
C PRO A 36 -17.08 7.44 -20.64
N ALA A 37 -16.64 8.50 -21.33
CA ALA A 37 -15.55 8.41 -22.30
C ALA A 37 -14.19 8.13 -21.63
N GLY A 38 -13.97 8.67 -20.43
CA GLY A 38 -12.66 8.69 -19.79
C GLY A 38 -11.67 9.60 -20.51
N LEU A 39 -10.39 9.45 -20.19
CA LEU A 39 -9.29 10.16 -20.85
C LEU A 39 -8.83 9.47 -22.14
N GLY A 40 -9.23 8.21 -22.37
CA GLY A 40 -8.82 7.41 -23.52
C GLY A 40 -7.39 6.89 -23.44
N VAL A 41 -6.68 7.18 -22.34
CA VAL A 41 -5.29 6.78 -22.09
C VAL A 41 -5.14 6.27 -20.67
N ALA A 42 -4.34 5.22 -20.49
CA ALA A 42 -3.94 4.75 -19.17
C ALA A 42 -2.80 5.60 -18.60
N ASP A 43 -2.75 5.73 -17.28
CA ASP A 43 -1.60 6.32 -16.61
C ASP A 43 -0.41 5.34 -16.63
N THR A 44 0.80 5.88 -16.55
CA THR A 44 2.03 5.08 -16.53
C THR A 44 2.98 5.55 -15.43
N ALA A 45 3.82 4.63 -14.98
CA ALA A 45 4.90 4.91 -14.04
C ALA A 45 6.17 4.21 -14.54
N PRO A 46 6.77 4.67 -15.65
CA PRO A 46 7.95 4.03 -16.23
C PRO A 46 9.09 4.03 -15.21
N ALA A 47 9.97 3.02 -15.29
CA ALA A 47 11.18 3.01 -14.49
C ALA A 47 12.11 4.15 -14.91
N PRO A 48 12.92 4.71 -14.00
CA PRO A 48 13.98 5.64 -14.36
C PRO A 48 14.90 5.06 -15.43
N SER A 49 15.53 5.95 -16.21
CA SER A 49 16.57 5.57 -17.16
C SER A 49 17.71 4.86 -16.43
N GLU A 50 17.98 3.61 -16.81
CA GLU A 50 18.98 2.76 -16.13
C GLU A 50 20.41 3.30 -16.27
N THR A 51 20.69 4.06 -17.33
CA THR A 51 22.00 4.70 -17.53
C THR A 51 22.20 5.90 -16.62
N ALA A 52 21.13 6.64 -16.33
CA ALA A 52 21.18 7.80 -15.44
C ALA A 52 21.04 7.40 -13.96
N VAL A 53 20.20 6.39 -13.68
CA VAL A 53 19.91 5.90 -12.33
C VAL A 53 20.03 4.37 -12.34
N PRO A 54 21.23 3.82 -12.07
CA PRO A 54 21.46 2.38 -12.09
C PRO A 54 20.55 1.67 -11.06
N PRO A 55 19.61 0.81 -11.49
CA PRO A 55 18.61 0.26 -10.59
C PRO A 55 19.23 -0.64 -9.52
N PHE A 56 18.76 -0.54 -8.28
CA PHE A 56 19.21 -1.41 -7.20
C PHE A 56 18.95 -2.88 -7.54
N VAL A 57 17.79 -3.22 -8.10
CA VAL A 57 17.38 -4.61 -8.38
C VAL A 57 18.30 -5.35 -9.36
N ASP A 58 18.95 -4.62 -10.28
CA ASP A 58 19.89 -5.21 -11.23
C ASP A 58 21.34 -5.19 -10.71
N ASN A 59 21.62 -4.35 -9.72
CA ASN A 59 22.95 -4.10 -9.20
C ASN A 59 23.12 -4.51 -7.73
N ALA A 60 22.15 -5.23 -7.15
CA ALA A 60 22.15 -5.58 -5.74
C ALA A 60 23.43 -6.34 -5.35
N PHE A 61 23.94 -7.18 -6.25
CA PHE A 61 25.19 -7.92 -6.09
C PHE A 61 26.41 -7.02 -5.80
N THR A 62 26.37 -5.73 -6.12
CA THR A 62 27.46 -4.79 -5.80
C THR A 62 27.41 -4.26 -4.36
N ASN A 63 26.38 -4.60 -3.58
CA ASN A 63 26.28 -4.22 -2.17
C ASN A 63 27.20 -5.08 -1.28
N GLN A 64 28.51 -4.93 -1.47
CA GLN A 64 29.55 -5.68 -0.79
C GLN A 64 30.61 -4.75 -0.19
N ARG A 65 31.49 -5.31 0.64
CA ARG A 65 32.69 -4.63 1.17
C ARG A 65 33.92 -5.52 0.93
N GLY A 66 35.11 -4.95 1.01
CA GLY A 66 36.36 -5.69 0.81
C GLY A 66 36.73 -5.95 -0.65
N ASP A 67 35.99 -5.35 -1.59
CA ASP A 67 36.29 -5.35 -3.01
C ASP A 67 36.35 -3.90 -3.52
N ALA A 68 37.51 -3.51 -4.04
CA ALA A 68 37.78 -2.15 -4.53
C ALA A 68 36.81 -1.72 -5.65
N ARG A 69 36.26 -2.68 -6.41
CA ARG A 69 35.26 -2.40 -7.47
C ARG A 69 33.98 -1.82 -6.91
N TYR A 70 33.62 -2.14 -5.66
CA TYR A 70 32.35 -1.78 -5.02
C TYR A 70 32.53 -0.82 -3.85
N ALA A 71 33.59 0.00 -3.89
CA ALA A 71 33.97 0.83 -2.76
C ALA A 71 33.40 2.25 -2.78
N THR A 72 32.75 2.70 -3.87
CA THR A 72 32.33 4.10 -4.04
C THR A 72 30.81 4.26 -4.08
N LEU A 73 30.35 5.50 -4.00
CA LEU A 73 28.93 5.85 -4.17
C LEU A 73 28.36 5.36 -5.51
N GLN A 74 29.15 5.44 -6.58
CA GLN A 74 28.72 5.08 -7.92
C GLN A 74 28.63 3.57 -8.10
N THR A 75 29.56 2.82 -7.53
CA THR A 75 29.69 1.38 -7.80
C THR A 75 28.96 0.49 -6.79
N ASN A 76 28.65 0.99 -5.59
CA ASN A 76 27.96 0.22 -4.56
C ASN A 76 26.46 0.55 -4.48
N ALA A 77 25.60 -0.40 -4.83
CA ALA A 77 24.15 -0.19 -4.84
C ALA A 77 23.57 0.12 -3.45
N GLY A 78 24.08 -0.51 -2.38
CA GLY A 78 23.62 -0.25 -1.00
C GLY A 78 23.99 1.13 -0.47
N VAL A 79 25.12 1.68 -0.93
CA VAL A 79 25.48 3.07 -0.65
C VAL A 79 24.60 4.03 -1.45
N ARG A 80 24.45 3.77 -2.76
CA ARG A 80 23.72 4.64 -3.70
C ARG A 80 22.26 4.82 -3.32
N VAL A 81 21.57 3.74 -2.93
CA VAL A 81 20.14 3.81 -2.55
C VAL A 81 19.89 4.69 -1.31
N LEU A 82 20.94 4.95 -0.51
CA LEU A 82 20.89 5.79 0.69
C LEU A 82 21.54 7.16 0.52
N SER A 83 21.89 7.52 -0.73
CA SER A 83 22.63 8.75 -1.07
C SER A 83 21.96 10.04 -0.62
N GLY A 84 20.64 10.04 -0.39
CA GLY A 84 19.92 11.17 0.18
C GLY A 84 20.51 11.68 1.50
N PHE A 85 21.19 10.81 2.27
CA PHE A 85 21.87 11.22 3.51
C PHE A 85 23.07 12.14 3.28
N LEU A 86 23.67 12.15 2.09
CA LEU A 86 24.75 13.08 1.73
C LEU A 86 24.32 14.55 1.70
N SER A 87 23.02 14.83 1.67
CA SER A 87 22.49 16.19 1.84
C SER A 87 22.52 16.68 3.30
N ILE A 88 22.60 15.74 4.26
CA ILE A 88 22.58 16.00 5.70
C ILE A 88 23.98 15.84 6.30
N TRP A 89 24.76 14.91 5.78
CA TRP A 89 26.01 14.44 6.35
C TRP A 89 27.06 14.16 5.27
N ARG A 90 28.26 14.72 5.44
CA ARG A 90 29.43 14.39 4.61
C ARG A 90 30.34 13.43 5.39
N PRO A 91 30.57 12.18 4.92
CA PRO A 91 31.49 11.26 5.59
C PRO A 91 32.94 11.74 5.50
N SER A 92 33.80 11.32 6.44
CA SER A 92 35.22 11.67 6.45
C SER A 92 35.99 11.10 5.26
N THR A 93 35.60 9.93 4.77
CA THR A 93 36.01 9.40 3.46
C THR A 93 34.79 8.88 2.70
N ALA A 94 34.72 9.14 1.40
CA ALA A 94 33.66 8.67 0.51
C ALA A 94 33.96 7.26 -0.03
N LEU A 95 34.39 6.35 0.85
CA LEU A 95 34.77 4.98 0.52
C LEU A 95 34.16 3.97 1.50
N VAL A 96 33.84 2.77 1.02
CA VAL A 96 33.45 1.61 1.83
C VAL A 96 34.71 0.97 2.43
N ASP A 97 35.18 1.49 3.57
CA ASP A 97 36.53 1.18 4.08
C ASP A 97 36.65 0.94 5.59
N ALA A 98 35.81 1.52 6.45
CA ALA A 98 36.04 1.55 7.89
C ALA A 98 36.33 0.15 8.49
N GLY A 99 37.58 -0.08 8.92
CA GLY A 99 38.04 -1.35 9.49
C GLY A 99 38.28 -2.49 8.47
N VAL A 100 38.32 -2.21 7.17
CA VAL A 100 38.49 -3.21 6.10
C VAL A 100 39.49 -2.70 5.05
N THR A 101 40.41 -3.56 4.62
CA THR A 101 41.28 -3.34 3.45
C THR A 101 40.70 -4.03 2.21
N ALA A 102 40.91 -3.46 1.02
CA ALA A 102 40.72 -4.15 -0.25
C ALA A 102 41.93 -3.92 -1.17
N PRO A 103 42.52 -4.96 -1.80
CA PRO A 103 43.56 -4.77 -2.79
C PRO A 103 43.01 -4.07 -4.04
N ALA A 104 43.89 -3.45 -4.82
CA ALA A 104 43.51 -2.89 -6.12
C ALA A 104 43.02 -4.01 -7.06
N VAL A 105 42.04 -3.70 -7.89
CA VAL A 105 41.48 -4.63 -8.89
C VAL A 105 41.40 -3.91 -10.22
N GLY A 106 42.31 -4.23 -11.15
CA GLY A 106 42.38 -3.53 -12.43
C GLY A 106 42.60 -2.02 -12.25
N THR A 107 41.67 -1.21 -12.76
CA THR A 107 41.70 0.26 -12.62
C THR A 107 41.12 0.78 -11.30
N PHE A 108 40.56 -0.09 -10.46
CA PHE A 108 40.01 0.28 -9.16
C PHE A 108 41.13 0.27 -8.10
N PRO A 109 41.43 1.42 -7.47
CA PRO A 109 42.56 1.54 -6.53
C PRO A 109 42.31 0.75 -5.24
N ALA A 110 43.40 0.39 -4.55
CA ALA A 110 43.32 -0.26 -3.25
C ALA A 110 42.61 0.64 -2.23
N ILE A 111 41.85 0.00 -1.34
CA ILE A 111 41.13 0.65 -0.24
C ILE A 111 41.84 0.31 1.06
N VAL A 112 42.17 1.34 1.83
CA VAL A 112 42.74 1.21 3.18
C VAL A 112 41.70 1.64 4.21
N PRO A 113 41.73 1.07 5.42
CA PRO A 113 40.84 1.47 6.50
C PRO A 113 40.90 2.98 6.75
N SER A 114 39.73 3.62 6.87
CA SER A 114 39.65 5.01 7.31
C SER A 114 40.22 5.18 8.72
N THR A 115 40.71 6.37 9.03
CA THR A 115 41.12 6.77 10.39
C THR A 115 39.96 7.09 11.33
N TRP A 116 38.70 6.97 10.87
CA TRP A 116 37.50 7.28 11.66
C TRP A 116 37.46 6.51 12.98
N THR A 117 37.45 7.24 14.09
CA THR A 117 37.41 6.66 15.44
C THR A 117 36.01 6.22 15.87
N GLY A 118 34.96 6.73 15.22
CA GLY A 118 33.57 6.57 15.66
C GLY A 118 33.11 7.52 16.76
N ILE A 119 33.93 8.52 17.12
CA ILE A 119 33.60 9.52 18.14
C ILE A 119 33.10 10.81 17.46
N PRO A 120 31.84 11.21 17.71
CA PRO A 120 31.28 12.42 17.15
C PRO A 120 32.10 13.68 17.41
N GLY A 121 32.34 14.46 16.35
CA GLY A 121 33.00 15.77 16.42
C GLY A 121 34.51 15.74 16.61
N ASP A 122 35.14 14.56 16.61
CA ASP A 122 36.60 14.47 16.61
C ASP A 122 37.20 14.78 15.22
N ALA A 123 38.53 14.88 15.14
CA ALA A 123 39.23 15.27 13.91
C ALA A 123 39.08 14.27 12.74
N THR A 124 38.57 13.07 13.00
CA THR A 124 38.41 11.98 12.01
C THR A 124 36.96 11.76 11.61
N ASP A 125 36.02 12.48 12.23
CA ASP A 125 34.59 12.37 12.01
C ASP A 125 34.15 13.06 10.71
N GLY A 126 32.92 12.79 10.29
CA GLY A 126 32.31 13.50 9.17
C GLY A 126 31.82 14.91 9.54
N THR A 127 31.18 15.57 8.59
CA THR A 127 30.66 16.94 8.73
C THR A 127 29.14 16.95 8.63
N VAL A 128 28.47 17.54 9.61
CA VAL A 128 27.03 17.84 9.52
C VAL A 128 26.82 19.00 8.54
N LEU A 129 25.98 18.80 7.51
CA LEU A 129 25.64 19.79 6.49
C LEU A 129 24.30 20.50 6.77
N GLN A 130 23.39 19.82 7.47
CA GLN A 130 22.07 20.35 7.84
C GLN A 130 21.88 20.28 9.35
N ALA A 131 22.37 21.31 10.06
CA ALA A 131 22.45 21.32 11.52
C ALA A 131 21.08 21.16 12.21
N GLN A 132 20.03 21.80 11.68
CA GLN A 132 18.68 21.71 12.27
C GLN A 132 18.08 20.30 12.14
N VAL A 133 18.23 19.66 10.96
CA VAL A 133 17.77 18.28 10.74
C VAL A 133 18.53 17.32 11.64
N HIS A 134 19.85 17.48 11.73
CA HIS A 134 20.68 16.66 12.60
C HIS A 134 20.33 16.84 14.08
N ALA A 135 20.11 18.08 14.53
CA ALA A 135 19.69 18.37 15.90
C ALA A 135 18.34 17.72 16.22
N HIS A 136 17.35 17.85 15.34
CA HIS A 136 16.05 17.17 15.49
C HIS A 136 16.21 15.64 15.54
N ASN A 137 17.06 15.06 14.67
CA ASN A 137 17.34 13.63 14.63
C ASN A 137 17.83 13.10 15.99
N ILE A 138 18.73 13.82 16.67
CA ILE A 138 19.24 13.41 17.99
C ILE A 138 18.25 13.74 19.10
N GLN A 139 17.63 14.93 19.07
CA GLN A 139 16.68 15.36 20.10
C GLN A 139 15.46 14.44 20.17
N TYR A 140 14.98 13.93 19.03
CA TYR A 140 13.90 12.94 19.00
C TYR A 140 14.25 11.71 19.85
N VAL A 141 15.50 11.22 19.80
CA VAL A 141 15.93 10.06 20.59
C VAL A 141 15.99 10.39 22.08
N VAL A 142 16.48 11.59 22.44
CA VAL A 142 16.49 12.05 23.84
C VAL A 142 15.07 12.09 24.40
N ASP A 143 14.12 12.67 23.66
CA ASP A 143 12.73 12.77 24.09
C ASP A 143 12.05 11.38 24.16
N ALA A 144 12.27 10.55 23.14
CA ALA A 144 11.68 9.21 23.08
C ALA A 144 12.20 8.29 24.20
N THR A 145 13.50 8.35 24.50
CA THR A 145 14.10 7.51 25.54
C THR A 145 13.78 7.98 26.95
N SER A 146 13.69 9.30 27.19
CA SER A 146 13.33 9.87 28.50
C SER A 146 11.85 9.70 28.86
N ARG A 147 10.96 9.60 27.87
CA ARG A 147 9.50 9.41 28.06
C ARG A 147 9.04 7.97 27.85
N ARG A 148 9.97 7.03 27.64
CA ARG A 148 9.68 5.62 27.35
C ARG A 148 8.87 4.99 28.49
N THR A 149 7.74 4.39 28.16
CA THR A 149 6.92 3.63 29.11
C THR A 149 7.51 2.23 29.38
N PRO A 150 7.15 1.56 30.49
CA PRO A 150 7.59 0.19 30.76
C PRO A 150 7.23 -0.81 29.64
N ALA A 151 6.05 -0.66 29.02
CA ALA A 151 5.63 -1.52 27.90
C ALA A 151 6.50 -1.29 26.66
N GLN A 152 6.85 -0.04 26.36
CA GLN A 152 7.77 0.29 25.27
C GLN A 152 9.19 -0.19 25.54
N GLU A 153 9.65 -0.13 26.79
CA GLU A 153 10.95 -0.68 27.20
C GLU A 153 11.01 -2.20 27.01
N LEU A 154 9.98 -2.93 27.47
CA LEU A 154 9.88 -4.36 27.25
C LEU A 154 9.90 -4.70 25.75
N LEU A 155 9.06 -4.03 24.95
CA LEU A 155 9.04 -4.26 23.50
C LEU A 155 10.39 -3.95 22.85
N ALA A 156 11.05 -2.84 23.24
CA ALA A 156 12.35 -2.47 22.73
C ALA A 156 13.44 -3.51 23.05
N TYR A 157 13.43 -4.08 24.25
CA TYR A 157 14.33 -5.17 24.62
C TYR A 157 14.04 -6.44 23.79
N LEU A 158 12.78 -6.87 23.73
CA LEU A 158 12.39 -8.08 22.98
C LEU A 158 12.77 -7.95 21.50
N ASP A 159 12.46 -6.81 20.88
CA ASP A 159 12.77 -6.53 19.47
C ASP A 159 14.27 -6.39 19.19
N ASP A 160 15.07 -5.94 20.17
CA ASP A 160 16.53 -5.94 20.07
C ASP A 160 17.07 -7.36 20.05
N ARG A 161 16.65 -8.16 21.02
CA ARG A 161 17.30 -9.43 21.35
C ARG A 161 16.81 -10.61 20.53
N ARG A 162 15.54 -10.63 20.14
CA ARG A 162 14.94 -11.70 19.32
C ARG A 162 15.42 -11.66 17.87
N GLY A 163 15.29 -12.80 17.20
CA GLY A 163 15.27 -12.83 15.74
C GLY A 163 14.20 -11.89 15.15
N LYS A 164 14.53 -11.16 14.08
CA LYS A 164 13.62 -10.14 13.51
C LYS A 164 12.43 -10.77 12.81
N ALA A 165 12.61 -11.87 12.08
CA ALA A 165 11.50 -12.61 11.50
C ALA A 165 10.55 -13.14 12.57
N TYR A 166 11.08 -13.66 13.68
CA TYR A 166 10.25 -14.07 14.83
C TYR A 166 9.44 -12.88 15.37
N SER A 167 10.07 -11.72 15.59
CA SER A 167 9.40 -10.52 16.14
C SER A 167 8.37 -9.91 15.17
N VAL A 168 8.62 -10.01 13.86
CA VAL A 168 7.69 -9.58 12.81
C VAL A 168 6.45 -10.46 12.75
N SER A 169 6.55 -11.75 13.11
CA SER A 169 5.39 -12.66 13.14
C SER A 169 4.27 -12.19 14.09
N ASP A 170 4.54 -11.28 15.03
CA ASP A 170 3.49 -10.63 15.83
C ASP A 170 2.46 -9.88 14.96
N GLY A 171 2.86 -9.39 13.78
CA GLY A 171 1.96 -8.72 12.83
C GLY A 171 0.94 -9.65 12.17
N MET A 172 1.13 -10.97 12.28
CA MET A 172 0.16 -11.97 11.81
C MET A 172 -1.13 -11.97 12.63
N GLY A 173 -1.15 -11.34 13.81
CA GLY A 173 -2.31 -11.26 14.69
C GLY A 173 -2.85 -12.66 14.99
N PRO A 174 -4.14 -12.95 14.69
CA PRO A 174 -4.74 -14.27 14.88
C PRO A 174 -3.99 -15.44 14.21
N LEU A 175 -3.19 -15.18 13.16
CA LEU A 175 -2.45 -16.22 12.45
C LEU A 175 -1.04 -16.49 13.04
N ALA A 176 -0.60 -15.74 14.07
CA ALA A 176 0.77 -15.81 14.58
C ALA A 176 1.16 -17.21 15.11
N ASP A 177 0.28 -17.85 15.87
CA ASP A 177 0.55 -19.18 16.43
C ASP A 177 0.56 -20.27 15.33
N ALA A 178 -0.37 -20.18 14.38
CA ALA A 178 -0.41 -21.05 13.22
C ALA A 178 0.88 -20.93 12.38
N TRP A 179 1.31 -19.69 12.13
CA TRP A 179 2.58 -19.39 11.45
C TRP A 179 3.78 -19.99 12.18
N ARG A 180 3.92 -19.70 13.48
CA ARG A 180 5.08 -20.16 14.27
C ARG A 180 5.14 -21.66 14.35
N LYS A 181 4.00 -22.33 14.51
CA LYS A 181 3.91 -23.80 14.50
C LYS A 181 4.29 -24.38 13.14
N ALA A 182 3.77 -23.82 12.05
CA ALA A 182 4.06 -24.30 10.69
C ALA A 182 5.54 -24.10 10.33
N ALA A 183 6.10 -22.94 10.65
CA ALA A 183 7.51 -22.63 10.43
C ALA A 183 8.45 -23.34 11.42
N GLN A 184 7.91 -23.91 12.51
CA GLN A 184 8.68 -24.43 13.64
C GLN A 184 9.59 -23.33 14.26
N GLN A 185 9.08 -22.09 14.30
CA GLN A 185 9.78 -20.92 14.82
C GLN A 185 9.84 -20.92 16.36
N THR A 186 11.02 -20.68 16.91
CA THR A 186 11.26 -20.58 18.36
C THR A 186 12.05 -19.33 18.72
N THR A 187 11.89 -18.89 19.98
CA THR A 187 12.74 -17.88 20.63
C THR A 187 13.01 -18.30 22.06
N THR A 188 14.19 -17.96 22.56
CA THR A 188 14.56 -18.09 23.97
C THR A 188 14.30 -16.79 24.75
N ILE A 189 14.06 -15.68 24.05
CA ILE A 189 13.86 -14.37 24.68
C ILE A 189 12.36 -14.11 24.84
N THR A 190 11.78 -14.52 25.95
CA THR A 190 10.34 -14.32 26.23
C THR A 190 10.06 -13.15 27.17
N SER A 191 11.06 -12.70 27.92
CA SER A 191 10.99 -11.61 28.91
C SER A 191 12.37 -10.96 29.07
N VAL A 192 12.45 -9.93 29.92
CA VAL A 192 13.73 -9.32 30.36
C VAL A 192 14.25 -10.10 31.57
N PRO A 193 15.41 -10.77 31.49
CA PRO A 193 16.04 -11.42 32.64
C PRO A 193 16.38 -10.40 33.74
N GLY A 194 16.30 -10.82 35.01
CA GLY A 194 16.52 -9.93 36.17
C GLY A 194 17.94 -9.37 36.27
N ASP A 195 18.92 -10.03 35.66
CA ASP A 195 20.35 -9.67 35.61
C ASP A 195 20.79 -9.12 34.23
N ALA A 196 19.84 -8.84 33.33
CA ALA A 196 20.12 -8.37 31.97
C ALA A 196 20.83 -7.01 31.90
N THR A 197 20.88 -6.25 32.99
CA THR A 197 21.67 -5.01 33.07
C THR A 197 23.17 -5.27 33.03
N THR A 198 23.62 -6.49 33.35
CA THR A 198 25.02 -6.90 33.39
C THR A 198 25.34 -8.08 32.48
N VAL A 199 24.34 -8.88 32.10
CA VAL A 199 24.51 -10.08 31.26
C VAL A 199 23.88 -9.86 29.88
N LEU A 200 24.65 -10.13 28.82
CA LEU A 200 24.13 -10.11 27.45
C LEU A 200 23.44 -11.43 27.10
N TYR A 201 22.14 -11.37 26.80
CA TYR A 201 21.37 -12.53 26.35
C TYR A 201 21.20 -12.53 24.84
N ASN A 202 21.74 -13.53 24.14
CA ASN A 202 21.48 -13.74 22.72
C ASN A 202 20.34 -14.72 22.53
N ASP A 203 19.48 -14.49 21.53
CA ASP A 203 18.41 -15.42 21.22
C ASP A 203 18.99 -16.73 20.64
N GLY A 204 18.81 -17.84 21.36
CA GLY A 204 19.11 -19.19 20.91
C GLY A 204 18.02 -19.85 20.08
N GLY A 205 16.95 -19.12 19.74
CA GLY A 205 15.90 -19.57 18.83
C GLY A 205 16.32 -19.60 17.37
N ASN A 206 15.39 -19.96 16.48
CA ASN A 206 15.70 -20.20 15.06
C ASN A 206 15.15 -19.13 14.08
N ASN A 207 14.90 -17.90 14.54
CA ASN A 207 14.48 -16.71 13.77
C ASN A 207 13.37 -16.94 12.71
N THR A 208 13.73 -17.52 11.56
CA THR A 208 12.83 -17.81 10.43
C THR A 208 12.16 -19.17 10.51
N GLY A 209 12.73 -20.15 11.21
CA GLY A 209 12.19 -21.51 11.33
C GLY A 209 13.04 -22.58 10.63
N VAL A 210 12.44 -23.76 10.41
CA VAL A 210 13.09 -24.92 9.78
C VAL A 210 12.74 -24.96 8.28
N GLY A 211 13.78 -24.83 7.44
CA GLY A 211 13.67 -24.78 5.97
C GLY A 211 13.86 -26.12 5.26
N GLY A 212 13.72 -26.10 3.93
CA GLY A 212 13.95 -27.25 3.06
C GLY A 212 13.09 -28.49 3.38
N SER A 213 13.63 -29.66 3.05
CA SER A 213 12.93 -30.94 3.22
C SER A 213 12.74 -31.36 4.68
N ALA A 214 13.46 -30.75 5.63
CA ALA A 214 13.26 -30.96 7.07
C ALA A 214 11.89 -30.46 7.56
N ASN A 215 11.22 -29.61 6.77
CA ASN A 215 9.86 -29.16 7.02
C ASN A 215 9.03 -29.24 5.74
N ALA A 216 8.61 -30.44 5.33
CA ALA A 216 7.88 -30.63 4.07
C ALA A 216 6.60 -29.77 3.94
N ALA A 217 5.95 -29.41 5.05
CA ALA A 217 4.72 -28.62 5.06
C ALA A 217 4.95 -27.11 4.90
N PHE A 218 6.13 -26.58 5.23
CA PHE A 218 6.37 -25.13 5.26
C PHE A 218 7.80 -24.68 4.90
N GLY A 219 8.68 -25.60 4.54
CA GLY A 219 10.11 -25.37 4.32
C GLY A 219 10.40 -24.39 3.19
N THR A 220 9.60 -24.41 2.11
CA THR A 220 9.73 -23.45 1.00
C THR A 220 9.40 -22.03 1.45
N VAL A 221 8.41 -21.86 2.34
CA VAL A 221 8.09 -20.57 2.95
C VAL A 221 9.24 -20.07 3.81
N VAL A 222 9.78 -20.94 4.67
CA VAL A 222 10.93 -20.61 5.52
C VAL A 222 12.14 -20.23 4.67
N ASP A 223 12.45 -21.00 3.62
CA ASP A 223 13.56 -20.71 2.70
C ASP A 223 13.36 -19.38 1.95
N PHE A 224 12.12 -19.05 1.60
CA PHE A 224 11.79 -17.75 0.99
C PHE A 224 12.03 -16.58 1.95
N VAL A 225 11.54 -16.70 3.19
CA VAL A 225 11.72 -15.66 4.22
C VAL A 225 13.19 -15.54 4.63
N ALA A 226 13.93 -16.65 4.73
CA ALA A 226 15.36 -16.62 5.02
C ALA A 226 16.19 -16.05 3.86
N GLY A 227 15.83 -16.37 2.62
CA GLY A 227 16.51 -15.91 1.41
C GLY A 227 16.29 -14.42 1.07
N ILE A 228 15.34 -13.74 1.73
CA ILE A 228 15.01 -12.35 1.41
C ILE A 228 16.18 -11.37 1.62
N GLY A 229 17.15 -11.75 2.45
CA GLY A 229 18.33 -10.95 2.78
C GLY A 229 19.47 -11.06 1.78
N GLU A 230 19.30 -11.75 0.64
CA GLU A 230 20.31 -11.87 -0.41
C GLU A 230 20.83 -10.49 -0.82
N ASN A 231 22.16 -10.29 -0.79
CA ASN A 231 22.81 -8.99 -1.03
C ASN A 231 22.30 -7.84 -0.12
N GLY A 232 21.73 -8.18 1.04
CA GLY A 232 21.04 -7.27 1.95
C GLY A 232 21.86 -6.71 3.10
N SER A 233 23.19 -6.85 3.06
CA SER A 233 24.05 -6.34 4.14
C SER A 233 23.95 -4.82 4.25
N THR A 234 23.86 -4.31 5.48
CA THR A 234 23.93 -2.85 5.75
C THR A 234 25.36 -2.37 6.03
N GLU A 235 26.31 -3.30 6.14
CA GLU A 235 27.70 -2.99 6.42
C GLU A 235 28.33 -2.05 5.39
N PRO A 236 28.17 -2.24 4.07
CA PRO A 236 28.77 -1.33 3.10
C PRO A 236 28.35 0.13 3.29
N ALA A 237 27.06 0.37 3.53
CA ALA A 237 26.56 1.70 3.86
C ALA A 237 27.13 2.23 5.18
N LYS A 238 27.18 1.41 6.25
CA LYS A 238 27.80 1.82 7.52
C LYS A 238 29.25 2.24 7.35
N ARG A 239 30.02 1.50 6.54
CA ARG A 239 31.44 1.79 6.27
C ARG A 239 31.63 3.01 5.38
N PHE A 240 30.68 3.29 4.48
CA PHE A 240 30.71 4.50 3.66
C PHE A 240 30.34 5.74 4.46
N TYR A 241 29.19 5.72 5.14
CA TYR A 241 28.63 6.91 5.81
C TYR A 241 29.29 7.23 7.13
N LYS A 242 29.82 6.24 7.87
CA LYS A 242 30.62 6.47 9.09
C LYS A 242 29.94 7.43 10.07
N TYR A 243 28.67 7.15 10.37
CA TYR A 243 27.87 8.00 11.24
C TYR A 243 27.63 7.27 12.56
N ALA A 244 27.92 7.90 13.69
CA ALA A 244 27.86 7.28 15.00
C ALA A 244 26.43 7.08 15.53
N ARG A 245 26.25 6.14 16.48
CA ARG A 245 24.98 5.92 17.21
C ARG A 245 24.56 7.13 18.05
N PRO A 246 23.25 7.34 18.30
CA PRO A 246 22.74 8.55 18.96
C PRO A 246 23.29 8.76 20.39
N TRP A 247 23.51 7.70 21.16
CA TRP A 247 24.09 7.82 22.51
C TRP A 247 25.56 8.27 22.53
N ARG A 248 26.25 8.25 21.38
CA ARG A 248 27.58 8.86 21.24
C ARG A 248 27.50 10.36 20.92
N TRP A 249 26.39 10.80 20.32
CA TRP A 249 26.14 12.21 20.02
C TRP A 249 25.62 12.99 21.24
N SER A 250 24.90 12.32 22.14
CA SER A 250 24.37 12.95 23.35
C SER A 250 24.32 11.97 24.52
N SER A 251 24.86 12.40 25.66
CA SER A 251 24.78 11.68 26.93
C SER A 251 23.37 11.65 27.52
N SER A 252 22.44 12.48 27.01
CA SER A 252 21.03 12.49 27.41
C SER A 252 20.22 11.34 26.81
N VAL A 253 20.76 10.61 25.84
CA VAL A 253 20.10 9.42 25.28
C VAL A 253 20.16 8.28 26.29
N GLN A 254 19.00 7.79 26.72
CA GLN A 254 18.90 6.72 27.71
C GLN A 254 18.71 5.36 27.02
N VAL A 255 19.83 4.63 26.86
CA VAL A 255 19.78 3.23 26.40
C VAL A 255 19.00 2.40 27.42
N VAL A 256 18.14 1.50 26.95
CA VAL A 256 17.42 0.55 27.82
C VAL A 256 18.45 -0.15 28.72
N PRO A 257 18.28 -0.15 30.05
CA PRO A 257 19.30 -0.67 30.97
C PRO A 257 19.70 -2.12 30.65
N ALA A 258 18.74 -2.97 30.33
CA ALA A 258 18.97 -4.37 29.93
C ALA A 258 19.68 -4.55 28.58
N LEU A 259 19.89 -3.47 27.82
CA LEU A 259 20.65 -3.46 26.56
C LEU A 259 22.03 -2.79 26.69
N LEU A 260 22.41 -2.32 27.88
CA LEU A 260 23.76 -1.77 28.09
C LEU A 260 24.88 -2.76 27.75
N PRO A 261 24.79 -4.06 28.09
CA PRO A 261 25.79 -5.05 27.68
C PRO A 261 25.87 -5.26 26.15
N ALA A 262 24.85 -4.87 25.39
CA ALA A 262 24.82 -4.98 23.93
C ALA A 262 25.51 -3.79 23.23
N ARG A 263 25.91 -2.74 23.97
CA ARG A 263 26.65 -1.61 23.38
C ARG A 263 28.02 -2.07 22.91
N SER A 264 28.37 -1.76 21.67
CA SER A 264 29.72 -1.98 21.18
C SER A 264 30.74 -1.13 21.96
N THR A 265 31.79 -1.79 22.43
CA THR A 265 32.98 -1.15 23.00
C THR A 265 33.92 -0.61 21.92
N THR A 266 33.69 -0.94 20.64
CA THR A 266 34.52 -0.51 19.50
C THR A 266 33.74 0.49 18.64
N PRO A 267 33.94 1.81 18.80
CA PRO A 267 33.12 2.83 18.12
C PRO A 267 33.36 2.89 16.61
N ALA A 268 34.61 2.73 16.16
CA ALA A 268 35.02 2.82 14.75
C ALA A 268 34.33 1.80 13.82
N THR A 269 33.74 0.75 14.38
CA THR A 269 33.01 -0.28 13.62
C THR A 269 31.52 -0.33 13.97
N ASP A 270 31.03 0.62 14.77
CA ASP A 270 29.68 0.63 15.33
C ASP A 270 28.88 1.84 14.84
N GLY A 271 28.73 1.93 13.52
CA GLY A 271 27.93 2.99 12.88
C GLY A 271 26.44 2.88 13.20
N GLY A 272 25.79 4.01 13.44
CA GLY A 272 24.33 4.16 13.49
C GLY A 272 23.69 4.03 12.11
N PHE A 273 24.13 4.85 11.15
CA PHE A 273 23.54 4.89 9.81
C PHE A 273 24.15 3.82 8.90
N THR A 274 23.40 2.90 8.30
CA THR A 274 21.95 2.68 8.42
C THR A 274 21.60 1.62 9.49
N SER A 275 20.36 1.59 9.98
CA SER A 275 19.90 0.58 10.94
C SER A 275 19.75 -0.81 10.30
N GLY A 276 20.68 -1.72 10.61
CA GLY A 276 20.63 -3.11 10.17
C GLY A 276 19.42 -3.88 10.70
N HIS A 277 19.04 -3.64 11.97
CA HIS A 277 17.86 -4.28 12.58
C HIS A 277 16.56 -3.88 11.86
N THR A 278 16.43 -2.58 11.51
CA THR A 278 15.28 -2.09 10.76
C THR A 278 15.27 -2.66 9.35
N ALA A 279 16.42 -2.69 8.67
CA ALA A 279 16.51 -3.25 7.33
C ALA A 279 16.12 -4.73 7.30
N GLU A 280 16.54 -5.52 8.29
CA GLU A 280 16.14 -6.91 8.43
C GLU A 280 14.65 -7.06 8.72
N SER A 281 14.09 -6.31 9.69
CA SER A 281 12.66 -6.39 10.01
C SER A 281 11.78 -6.01 8.83
N VAL A 282 12.15 -4.98 8.07
CA VAL A 282 11.40 -4.56 6.88
C VAL A 282 11.45 -5.62 5.78
N ARG A 283 12.61 -6.25 5.53
CA ARG A 283 12.69 -7.35 4.57
C ARG A 283 11.85 -8.55 4.99
N SER A 284 11.97 -8.97 6.25
CA SER A 284 11.17 -10.08 6.78
C SER A 284 9.67 -9.77 6.73
N ALA A 285 9.26 -8.54 7.08
CA ALA A 285 7.88 -8.10 6.99
C ALA A 285 7.35 -8.15 5.56
N ILE A 286 8.12 -7.69 4.58
CA ILE A 286 7.74 -7.76 3.16
C ILE A 286 7.64 -9.21 2.69
N ALA A 287 8.60 -10.07 3.02
CA ALA A 287 8.55 -11.48 2.64
C ALA A 287 7.32 -12.18 3.24
N MET A 288 7.07 -11.95 4.53
CA MET A 288 5.90 -12.50 5.22
C MET A 288 4.59 -11.95 4.63
N ALA A 289 4.51 -10.65 4.36
CA ALA A 289 3.35 -10.01 3.74
C ALA A 289 3.11 -10.51 2.31
N TYR A 290 4.19 -10.84 1.59
CA TYR A 290 4.10 -11.42 0.25
C TYR A 290 3.42 -12.79 0.29
N VAL A 291 3.78 -13.66 1.25
CA VAL A 291 3.20 -15.01 1.33
C VAL A 291 1.91 -15.09 2.15
N VAL A 292 1.60 -14.07 2.96
CA VAL A 292 0.35 -13.91 3.73
C VAL A 292 -0.24 -12.51 3.47
N PRO A 293 -0.72 -12.23 2.24
CA PRO A 293 -1.25 -10.91 1.90
C PRO A 293 -2.55 -10.59 2.67
N GLU A 294 -3.18 -11.58 3.29
CA GLU A 294 -4.29 -11.41 4.22
C GLU A 294 -3.91 -10.57 5.46
N ARG A 295 -2.61 -10.38 5.76
CA ARG A 295 -2.09 -9.52 6.85
C ARG A 295 -1.07 -8.49 6.35
N PHE A 296 -1.17 -8.10 5.08
CA PHE A 296 -0.14 -7.31 4.41
C PHE A 296 0.17 -6.00 5.16
N GLN A 297 -0.86 -5.23 5.50
CA GLN A 297 -0.73 -3.90 6.12
C GLN A 297 -0.17 -3.97 7.53
N GLU A 298 -0.62 -4.95 8.31
CA GLU A 298 -0.20 -5.19 9.68
C GLU A 298 1.25 -5.65 9.74
N LEU A 299 1.68 -6.51 8.81
CA LEU A 299 3.06 -6.97 8.71
C LEU A 299 4.01 -5.83 8.32
N VAL A 300 3.69 -5.03 7.29
CA VAL A 300 4.55 -3.89 6.92
C VAL A 300 4.58 -2.82 8.02
N ALA A 301 3.48 -2.63 8.75
CA ALA A 301 3.44 -1.74 9.91
C ALA A 301 4.29 -2.27 11.07
N ARG A 302 4.23 -3.58 11.34
CA ARG A 302 5.07 -4.23 12.35
C ARG A 302 6.56 -4.11 12.02
N GLY A 303 6.92 -4.25 10.74
CA GLY A 303 8.29 -4.05 10.27
C GLY A 303 8.84 -2.67 10.61
N LEU A 304 8.04 -1.61 10.46
CA LEU A 304 8.45 -0.24 10.81
C LEU A 304 8.44 0.04 12.31
N GLU A 305 7.51 -0.57 13.05
CA GLU A 305 7.48 -0.46 14.51
C GLU A 305 8.73 -1.06 15.14
N LEU A 306 9.25 -2.17 14.63
CA LEU A 306 10.52 -2.71 15.11
C LEU A 306 11.65 -1.67 14.95
N GLY A 307 11.64 -0.92 13.86
CA GLY A 307 12.52 0.23 13.67
C GLY A 307 12.37 1.28 14.77
N GLU A 308 11.14 1.66 15.10
CA GLU A 308 10.85 2.55 16.23
C GLU A 308 11.33 1.97 17.58
N SER A 309 11.18 0.66 17.81
CA SER A 309 11.73 -0.02 18.97
C SER A 309 13.24 0.19 19.10
N ARG A 310 13.98 0.37 18.00
CA ARG A 310 15.43 0.69 18.02
C ARG A 310 15.71 2.11 18.50
N ILE A 311 14.81 3.05 18.25
CA ILE A 311 14.89 4.42 18.75
C ILE A 311 14.57 4.43 20.25
N LEU A 312 13.48 3.77 20.64
CA LEU A 312 13.11 3.60 22.05
C LEU A 312 14.18 2.87 22.84
N ALA A 313 14.92 1.94 22.22
CA ALA A 313 16.08 1.29 22.81
C ALA A 313 17.27 2.23 23.07
N GLY A 314 17.29 3.42 22.47
CA GLY A 314 18.43 4.35 22.44
C GLY A 314 19.55 3.93 21.47
N MET A 315 19.32 2.93 20.61
CA MET A 315 20.35 2.31 19.77
C MET A 315 20.49 2.93 18.38
N HIS A 316 19.43 3.57 17.87
CA HIS A 316 19.36 4.17 16.54
C HIS A 316 18.56 5.47 16.56
N SER A 317 18.85 6.36 15.61
CA SER A 317 18.09 7.60 15.40
C SER A 317 17.00 7.45 14.33
N PRO A 318 16.06 8.40 14.20
CA PRO A 318 15.10 8.44 13.09
C PRO A 318 15.72 8.27 11.70
N LEU A 319 16.80 8.99 11.37
CA LEU A 319 17.47 8.86 10.05
C LEU A 319 18.09 7.46 9.84
N ASP A 320 18.60 6.81 10.89
CA ASP A 320 19.08 5.43 10.81
C ASP A 320 17.95 4.45 10.48
N VAL A 321 16.78 4.66 11.07
CA VAL A 321 15.60 3.78 10.91
C VAL A 321 14.93 4.02 9.56
N ILE A 322 14.78 5.28 9.13
CA ILE A 322 14.25 5.61 7.80
C ILE A 322 15.13 4.97 6.72
N SER A 323 16.46 5.14 6.81
CA SER A 323 17.36 4.50 5.85
C SER A 323 17.30 2.97 5.90
N GLY A 324 17.12 2.38 7.08
CA GLY A 324 16.95 0.94 7.22
C GLY A 324 15.71 0.44 6.48
N ARG A 325 14.60 1.19 6.56
CA ARG A 325 13.39 0.92 5.77
C ARG A 325 13.67 0.99 4.26
N ILE A 326 14.30 2.06 3.78
CA ILE A 326 14.62 2.25 2.36
C ILE A 326 15.46 1.10 1.82
N HIS A 327 16.55 0.78 2.53
CA HIS A 327 17.44 -0.31 2.15
C HIS A 327 16.72 -1.67 2.20
N GLY A 328 15.93 -1.92 3.25
CA GLY A 328 15.14 -3.13 3.39
C GLY A 328 14.14 -3.33 2.26
N GLN A 329 13.43 -2.28 1.85
CA GLN A 329 12.48 -2.33 0.73
C GLN A 329 13.19 -2.66 -0.59
N ALA A 330 14.29 -1.98 -0.90
CA ALA A 330 15.04 -2.20 -2.14
C ALA A 330 15.60 -3.63 -2.25
N VAL A 331 16.15 -4.15 -1.14
CA VAL A 331 16.67 -5.52 -1.08
C VAL A 331 15.56 -6.56 -1.21
N ALA A 332 14.44 -6.38 -0.51
CA ALA A 332 13.32 -7.31 -0.61
C ALA A 332 12.78 -7.38 -2.04
N ALA A 333 12.62 -6.22 -2.70
CA ALA A 333 12.21 -6.17 -4.10
C ALA A 333 13.22 -6.87 -5.02
N ALA A 334 14.53 -6.62 -4.85
CA ALA A 334 15.57 -7.29 -5.64
C ALA A 334 15.53 -8.81 -5.47
N SER A 335 15.46 -9.30 -4.23
CA SER A 335 15.40 -10.74 -3.93
C SER A 335 14.18 -11.41 -4.61
N ILE A 336 13.00 -10.78 -4.53
CA ILE A 336 11.76 -11.34 -5.08
C ILE A 336 11.70 -11.18 -6.61
N ALA A 337 12.20 -10.08 -7.18
CA ALA A 337 12.10 -9.78 -8.60
C ALA A 337 13.16 -10.51 -9.44
N THR A 338 14.42 -10.50 -9.01
CA THR A 338 15.58 -10.93 -9.81
C THR A 338 16.50 -11.92 -9.09
N GLY A 339 16.45 -11.99 -7.75
CA GLY A 339 17.28 -12.87 -6.93
C GLY A 339 16.79 -14.32 -6.83
N ALA A 340 17.38 -15.07 -5.89
CA ALA A 340 17.08 -16.49 -5.65
C ALA A 340 15.62 -16.75 -5.24
N ASN A 341 14.91 -15.72 -4.79
CA ASN A 341 13.50 -15.81 -4.41
C ASN A 341 12.55 -15.69 -5.61
N ALA A 342 12.99 -15.14 -6.74
CA ALA A 342 12.17 -15.04 -7.95
C ALA A 342 11.63 -16.41 -8.41
N ALA A 343 12.47 -17.45 -8.36
CA ALA A 343 12.10 -18.80 -8.77
C ALA A 343 11.17 -19.52 -7.78
N ARG A 344 11.12 -19.12 -6.51
CA ARG A 344 10.36 -19.84 -5.46
C ARG A 344 9.14 -19.10 -4.94
N ARG A 345 8.99 -17.80 -5.24
CA ARG A 345 7.94 -16.94 -4.65
C ARG A 345 6.51 -17.47 -4.83
N THR A 346 6.19 -18.03 -5.99
CA THR A 346 4.88 -18.65 -6.25
C THR A 346 4.65 -19.88 -5.40
N ALA A 347 5.65 -20.77 -5.33
CA ALA A 347 5.55 -21.99 -4.52
C ALA A 347 5.47 -21.68 -3.02
N ALA A 348 6.23 -20.69 -2.54
CA ALA A 348 6.16 -20.21 -1.17
C ALA A 348 4.78 -19.64 -0.84
N PHE A 349 4.22 -18.78 -1.70
CA PHE A 349 2.86 -18.25 -1.52
C PHE A 349 1.80 -19.34 -1.47
N GLN A 350 1.85 -20.31 -2.39
CA GLN A 350 0.90 -21.43 -2.41
C GLN A 350 1.03 -22.32 -1.17
N GLN A 351 2.26 -22.64 -0.74
CA GLN A 351 2.50 -23.45 0.45
C GLN A 351 2.03 -22.72 1.72
N ALA A 352 2.32 -21.42 1.85
CA ALA A 352 1.87 -20.61 2.99
C ALA A 352 0.34 -20.64 3.11
N ARG A 353 -0.36 -20.32 2.01
CA ARG A 353 -1.82 -20.33 1.96
C ARG A 353 -2.39 -21.71 2.31
N GLY A 354 -1.93 -22.76 1.67
CA GLY A 354 -2.42 -24.13 1.89
C GLY A 354 -2.26 -24.57 3.35
N THR A 355 -1.07 -24.37 3.92
CA THR A 355 -0.76 -24.78 5.29
C THR A 355 -1.51 -23.94 6.32
N LEU A 356 -1.61 -22.61 6.14
CA LEU A 356 -2.36 -21.75 7.07
C LEU A 356 -3.86 -22.06 7.03
N MET A 357 -4.44 -22.26 5.85
CA MET A 357 -5.84 -22.68 5.72
C MET A 357 -6.09 -24.02 6.42
N ALA A 358 -5.22 -25.02 6.21
CA ALA A 358 -5.35 -26.31 6.88
C ALA A 358 -5.24 -26.18 8.41
N SER A 359 -4.30 -25.37 8.91
CA SER A 359 -4.07 -25.19 10.35
C SER A 359 -5.18 -24.42 11.08
N THR A 360 -5.88 -23.55 10.37
CA THR A 360 -6.95 -22.70 10.93
C THR A 360 -8.35 -23.25 10.64
N GLY A 361 -8.45 -24.26 9.78
CA GLY A 361 -9.73 -24.84 9.35
C GLY A 361 -10.42 -24.09 8.21
N ALA A 362 -9.86 -22.97 7.74
CA ALA A 362 -10.40 -22.19 6.62
C ALA A 362 -10.51 -23.03 5.35
N LYS A 363 -11.66 -22.98 4.69
CA LYS A 363 -11.95 -23.69 3.43
C LYS A 363 -11.67 -22.84 2.20
N THR A 364 -11.70 -21.52 2.35
CA THR A 364 -11.42 -20.58 1.27
C THR A 364 -10.41 -19.52 1.71
N PRO A 365 -9.71 -18.86 0.77
CA PRO A 365 -8.88 -17.71 1.11
C PRO A 365 -9.68 -16.55 1.74
N GLY A 366 -10.98 -16.40 1.40
CA GLY A 366 -11.85 -15.40 2.02
C GLY A 366 -12.11 -15.69 3.50
N GLU A 367 -12.33 -16.96 3.86
CA GLU A 367 -12.43 -17.38 5.27
C GLU A 367 -11.11 -17.18 6.01
N LEU A 368 -9.96 -17.45 5.37
CA LEU A 368 -8.65 -17.16 5.97
C LEU A 368 -8.50 -15.66 6.26
N TRP A 369 -8.90 -14.79 5.32
CA TRP A 369 -8.89 -13.34 5.53
C TRP A 369 -9.78 -12.93 6.72
N GLN A 370 -10.98 -13.50 6.84
CA GLN A 370 -11.87 -13.21 7.98
C GLN A 370 -11.25 -13.63 9.31
N LEU A 371 -10.69 -14.84 9.38
CA LEU A 371 -10.00 -15.34 10.58
C LEU A 371 -8.79 -14.47 10.95
N ALA A 372 -8.05 -14.01 9.94
CA ALA A 372 -6.91 -13.12 10.11
C ALA A 372 -7.28 -11.77 10.74
N HIS A 373 -8.56 -11.38 10.76
CA HIS A 373 -9.07 -10.13 11.35
C HIS A 373 -10.15 -10.36 12.41
N ALA A 374 -10.27 -11.58 12.95
CA ALA A 374 -11.37 -11.95 13.85
C ALA A 374 -11.20 -11.43 15.29
N GLN A 375 -9.98 -11.04 15.68
CA GLN A 375 -9.68 -10.61 17.04
C GLN A 375 -9.89 -9.09 17.23
N PRO A 376 -10.39 -8.64 18.40
CA PRO A 376 -10.48 -7.22 18.72
C PRO A 376 -9.10 -6.63 19.03
N ALA A 377 -9.02 -5.29 19.07
CA ALA A 377 -7.80 -4.54 19.36
C ALA A 377 -7.11 -4.90 20.69
N SER A 378 -7.88 -5.43 21.67
CA SER A 378 -7.35 -5.90 22.95
C SER A 378 -6.55 -7.20 22.86
N ALA A 379 -6.73 -7.97 21.78
CA ALA A 379 -6.03 -9.24 21.54
C ALA A 379 -5.08 -9.15 20.33
N ASP A 380 -5.45 -8.39 19.30
CA ASP A 380 -4.58 -8.05 18.17
C ASP A 380 -4.37 -6.53 18.13
N ARG A 381 -3.20 -6.08 18.54
CA ARG A 381 -2.85 -4.64 18.57
C ARG A 381 -2.79 -3.98 17.20
N PHE A 382 -2.86 -4.76 16.11
CA PHE A 382 -2.97 -4.27 14.74
C PHE A 382 -4.40 -4.44 14.17
N ALA A 383 -5.41 -4.76 14.98
CA ALA A 383 -6.78 -4.91 14.47
C ALA A 383 -7.42 -3.58 14.02
N ASP A 384 -6.98 -2.44 14.56
CA ASP A 384 -7.52 -1.13 14.20
C ASP A 384 -6.79 -0.51 13.00
N TYR A 385 -7.46 -0.52 11.84
CA TYR A 385 -6.92 0.00 10.58
C TYR A 385 -6.51 1.49 10.66
N ALA A 386 -7.33 2.34 11.29
CA ALA A 386 -7.09 3.78 11.33
C ALA A 386 -5.83 4.12 12.16
N THR A 387 -5.69 3.46 13.31
CA THR A 387 -4.52 3.56 14.19
C THR A 387 -3.27 3.04 13.48
N ASN A 388 -3.36 1.90 12.79
CA ASN A 388 -2.24 1.38 12.00
C ASN A 388 -1.79 2.34 10.91
N LYS A 389 -2.74 2.89 10.14
CA LYS A 389 -2.45 3.87 9.07
C LYS A 389 -1.74 5.10 9.64
N ALA A 390 -2.27 5.67 10.72
CA ALA A 390 -1.69 6.83 11.38
C ALA A 390 -0.27 6.56 11.90
N HIS A 391 -0.06 5.41 12.55
CA HIS A 391 1.26 5.02 13.02
C HIS A 391 2.24 4.72 11.89
N TYR A 392 1.82 4.08 10.81
CA TYR A 392 2.66 3.82 9.64
C TYR A 392 3.16 5.13 9.03
N LEU A 393 2.25 6.06 8.74
CA LEU A 393 2.59 7.37 8.17
C LEU A 393 3.52 8.16 9.09
N ARG A 394 3.25 8.17 10.39
CA ARG A 394 4.11 8.83 11.38
C ARG A 394 5.52 8.23 11.41
N ARG A 395 5.67 6.90 11.27
CA ARG A 395 6.96 6.21 11.21
C ARG A 395 7.69 6.37 9.88
N MET A 396 7.03 6.83 8.82
CA MET A 396 7.73 7.15 7.57
C MET A 396 8.62 8.38 7.69
N THR A 397 8.25 9.34 8.56
CA THR A 397 8.94 10.64 8.66
C THR A 397 9.45 10.98 10.07
N PHE A 398 8.92 10.34 11.12
CA PHE A 398 9.26 10.64 12.52
C PHE A 398 9.15 12.12 12.91
N GLY A 399 8.26 12.87 12.24
CA GLY A 399 8.03 14.29 12.55
C GLY A 399 9.02 15.26 11.89
N PHE A 400 9.93 14.79 11.02
CA PHE A 400 10.71 15.70 10.18
C PHE A 400 9.78 16.53 9.29
N THR A 401 10.11 17.81 9.11
CA THR A 401 9.50 18.68 8.11
C THR A 401 10.19 18.51 6.75
N GLN A 402 9.52 18.90 5.67
CA GLN A 402 10.15 18.96 4.35
C GLN A 402 11.24 20.05 4.32
N ILE A 403 12.40 19.73 3.75
CA ILE A 403 13.58 20.59 3.62
C ILE A 403 13.99 20.84 2.16
N ALA A 404 13.31 20.18 1.22
CA ALA A 404 13.51 20.31 -0.21
C ALA A 404 12.15 20.43 -0.93
N ASP A 405 12.16 20.48 -2.26
CA ASP A 405 10.96 20.65 -3.09
C ASP A 405 9.87 19.62 -2.73
N ALA A 406 8.74 20.12 -2.24
CA ALA A 406 7.58 19.36 -1.81
C ALA A 406 6.65 18.93 -2.97
N THR A 407 6.95 19.33 -4.20
CA THR A 407 6.06 19.18 -5.37
C THR A 407 6.53 18.13 -6.38
N ARG A 408 7.66 17.46 -6.13
CA ARG A 408 8.21 16.48 -7.07
C ARG A 408 7.28 15.29 -7.21
N GLN A 409 6.97 14.96 -8.46
CA GLN A 409 6.23 13.74 -8.78
C GLN A 409 6.95 12.50 -8.24
N ALA A 410 6.18 11.48 -7.89
CA ALA A 410 6.74 10.23 -7.40
C ALA A 410 7.39 9.45 -8.54
N THR A 411 8.59 8.95 -8.28
CA THR A 411 9.28 7.98 -9.13
C THR A 411 9.09 6.59 -8.54
N VAL A 412 8.90 5.59 -9.40
CA VAL A 412 8.76 4.19 -8.97
C VAL A 412 10.01 3.43 -9.37
N PRO A 413 10.76 2.83 -8.42
CA PRO A 413 11.95 2.05 -8.73
C PRO A 413 11.63 0.87 -9.64
N LYS A 414 12.59 0.45 -10.48
CA LYS A 414 12.46 -0.80 -11.27
C LYS A 414 12.25 -1.99 -10.33
N GLY A 415 11.32 -2.90 -10.67
CA GLY A 415 11.02 -4.11 -9.90
C GLY A 415 10.17 -3.89 -8.65
N ALA A 416 9.85 -2.65 -8.26
CA ALA A 416 9.04 -2.38 -7.07
C ALA A 416 7.61 -2.94 -7.15
N GLU A 417 7.06 -3.14 -8.36
CA GLU A 417 5.74 -3.74 -8.59
C GLU A 417 5.58 -5.14 -8.01
N VAL A 418 6.68 -5.87 -7.81
CA VAL A 418 6.65 -7.21 -7.20
C VAL A 418 6.18 -7.16 -5.75
N LEU A 419 6.37 -6.03 -5.07
CA LEU A 419 5.96 -5.84 -3.67
C LEU A 419 4.45 -5.88 -3.47
N LEU A 420 3.66 -5.73 -4.54
CA LEU A 420 2.20 -5.78 -4.52
C LEU A 420 1.65 -7.01 -5.24
N GLU A 421 2.48 -7.92 -5.74
CA GLU A 421 2.07 -9.01 -6.64
C GLU A 421 0.98 -9.90 -6.03
N THR A 422 1.13 -10.31 -4.78
CA THR A 422 0.17 -11.19 -4.10
C THR A 422 -0.93 -10.43 -3.38
N ARG A 423 -0.72 -9.14 -3.09
CA ARG A 423 -1.73 -8.26 -2.49
C ARG A 423 -2.75 -7.77 -3.53
N LEU A 424 -2.30 -7.42 -4.72
CA LEU A 424 -3.13 -6.93 -5.83
C LEU A 424 -2.96 -7.83 -7.08
N PRO A 425 -3.29 -9.14 -6.98
CA PRO A 425 -2.96 -10.12 -8.02
C PRO A 425 -3.72 -9.94 -9.33
N TYR A 426 -4.84 -9.22 -9.31
CA TYR A 426 -5.67 -8.89 -10.47
C TYR A 426 -5.18 -7.65 -11.23
N LEU A 427 -4.11 -6.98 -10.74
CA LEU A 427 -3.46 -5.87 -11.42
C LEU A 427 -2.18 -6.35 -12.10
N ASP A 428 -1.99 -5.91 -13.35
CA ASP A 428 -0.73 -6.16 -14.05
C ASP A 428 0.44 -5.38 -13.41
N ALA A 429 1.66 -5.65 -13.90
CA ALA A 429 2.86 -5.00 -13.41
C ALA A 429 2.81 -3.47 -13.57
N ALA A 430 2.34 -2.96 -14.71
CA ALA A 430 2.28 -1.52 -14.98
C ALA A 430 1.28 -0.81 -14.06
N GLN A 431 0.11 -1.43 -13.83
CA GLN A 431 -0.91 -0.96 -12.91
C GLN A 431 -0.39 -0.91 -11.47
N ARG A 432 0.31 -1.95 -11.00
CA ARG A 432 0.95 -1.95 -9.67
C ARG A 432 1.98 -0.84 -9.52
N ARG A 433 2.72 -0.49 -10.58
CA ARG A 433 3.61 0.68 -10.56
C ARG A 433 2.83 1.98 -10.42
N VAL A 434 1.70 2.15 -11.11
CA VAL A 434 0.85 3.34 -10.93
C VAL A 434 0.25 3.42 -9.52
N VAL A 435 -0.13 2.29 -8.92
CA VAL A 435 -0.55 2.24 -7.51
C VAL A 435 0.56 2.76 -6.60
N LEU A 436 1.79 2.27 -6.76
CA LEU A 436 2.96 2.76 -6.00
C LEU A 436 3.21 4.25 -6.21
N LYS A 437 3.10 4.74 -7.45
CA LYS A 437 3.25 6.17 -7.79
C LYS A 437 2.22 7.03 -7.08
N THR A 438 0.94 6.67 -7.19
CA THR A 438 -0.19 7.50 -6.73
C THR A 438 -0.40 7.46 -5.22
N THR A 439 0.22 6.51 -4.52
CA THR A 439 0.15 6.37 -3.06
C THR A 439 1.42 6.81 -2.34
N ALA A 440 2.48 7.16 -3.08
CA ALA A 440 3.74 7.63 -2.53
C ALA A 440 3.54 8.87 -1.64
N VAL A 441 4.32 8.98 -0.57
CA VAL A 441 4.29 10.19 0.27
C VAL A 441 4.87 11.40 -0.47
N PRO A 442 4.52 12.64 -0.06
CA PRO A 442 5.08 13.86 -0.66
C PRO A 442 6.62 13.88 -0.65
N SER A 443 7.23 14.55 -1.63
CA SER A 443 8.69 14.72 -1.70
C SER A 443 9.18 15.72 -0.64
N GLY A 444 10.49 15.93 -0.55
CA GLY A 444 11.08 17.01 0.23
C GLY A 444 11.45 16.63 1.66
N TYR A 445 11.03 15.46 2.16
CA TYR A 445 11.46 14.98 3.47
C TYR A 445 12.95 14.58 3.45
N PRO A 446 13.70 14.79 4.56
CA PRO A 446 15.10 14.39 4.64
C PRO A 446 15.30 12.94 4.22
N VAL A 447 16.34 12.69 3.43
CA VAL A 447 16.80 11.37 2.95
C VAL A 447 15.82 10.56 2.09
N MET A 448 14.60 11.02 1.86
CA MET A 448 13.54 10.23 1.20
C MET A 448 13.43 10.45 -0.32
N ASP A 449 14.02 11.52 -0.87
CA ASP A 449 14.01 11.80 -2.31
C ASP A 449 15.23 11.15 -3.02
N ASP A 450 15.40 9.84 -2.86
CA ASP A 450 16.42 9.12 -3.64
C ASP A 450 16.06 9.08 -5.14
N ALA A 451 17.08 8.92 -5.98
CA ALA A 451 16.91 8.99 -7.44
C ALA A 451 16.03 7.88 -8.02
N GLU A 452 15.96 6.71 -7.38
CA GLU A 452 15.12 5.60 -7.82
C GLU A 452 13.67 5.75 -7.34
N GLY A 453 13.47 6.32 -6.15
CA GLY A 453 12.17 6.58 -5.53
C GLY A 453 11.79 5.64 -4.37
N TRP A 454 12.72 4.84 -3.85
CA TRP A 454 12.48 3.88 -2.76
C TRP A 454 11.99 4.56 -1.47
N GLY A 455 12.51 5.74 -1.16
CA GLY A 455 12.23 6.51 0.04
C GLY A 455 10.77 6.85 0.22
N ARG A 456 10.06 7.07 -0.88
CA ARG A 456 8.68 7.58 -0.86
C ARG A 456 7.62 6.49 -0.97
N LEU A 457 8.00 5.24 -1.22
CA LEU A 457 7.03 4.14 -1.34
C LEU A 457 6.25 3.94 -0.04
N ASN A 458 4.92 4.06 -0.13
CA ASN A 458 3.99 3.83 0.97
C ASN A 458 3.23 2.53 0.75
N LEU A 459 3.81 1.41 1.20
CA LEU A 459 3.22 0.08 0.97
C LEU A 459 1.90 -0.11 1.71
N PHE A 460 1.68 0.60 2.82
CA PHE A 460 0.42 0.54 3.56
C PHE A 460 -0.73 1.11 2.71
N ALA A 461 -0.57 2.31 2.15
CA ALA A 461 -1.57 2.91 1.28
C ALA A 461 -1.67 2.17 -0.06
N ALA A 462 -0.56 1.68 -0.63
CA ALA A 462 -0.57 0.92 -1.87
C ALA A 462 -1.41 -0.37 -1.78
N ALA A 463 -1.46 -1.01 -0.61
CA ALA A 463 -2.31 -2.18 -0.38
C ALA A 463 -3.82 -1.86 -0.46
N ASP A 464 -4.21 -0.59 -0.37
CA ASP A 464 -5.59 -0.10 -0.50
C ASP A 464 -5.93 0.35 -1.94
N GLY A 465 -5.11 -0.03 -2.92
CA GLY A 465 -5.31 0.28 -4.33
C GLY A 465 -4.80 1.66 -4.74
N TYR A 466 -5.33 2.21 -5.83
CA TYR A 466 -4.90 3.49 -6.38
C TYR A 466 -5.14 4.65 -5.41
N GLY A 467 -4.23 5.63 -5.39
CA GLY A 467 -4.48 6.92 -4.72
C GLY A 467 -5.12 7.96 -5.65
N ARG A 468 -4.94 7.80 -6.97
CA ARG A 468 -5.45 8.70 -8.01
C ARG A 468 -5.65 7.95 -9.33
N PHE A 469 -6.59 8.44 -10.14
CA PHE A 469 -6.77 8.09 -11.55
C PHE A 469 -6.34 9.27 -12.42
N ASP A 470 -5.04 9.44 -12.61
CA ASP A 470 -4.52 10.45 -13.56
C ASP A 470 -4.56 9.94 -15.02
N GLY A 471 -5.04 8.72 -15.22
CA GLY A 471 -5.37 8.04 -16.48
C GLY A 471 -6.48 7.02 -16.24
N ASP A 472 -7.06 6.49 -17.31
CA ASP A 472 -8.12 5.48 -17.23
C ASP A 472 -7.62 4.17 -16.65
N VAL A 473 -8.42 3.55 -15.78
CA VAL A 473 -8.12 2.30 -15.09
C VAL A 473 -9.15 1.25 -15.47
N ALA A 474 -8.67 0.08 -15.93
CA ALA A 474 -9.50 -1.10 -16.15
C ALA A 474 -9.08 -2.22 -15.20
N VAL A 475 -10.02 -2.79 -14.45
CA VAL A 475 -9.76 -3.85 -13.48
C VAL A 475 -10.54 -5.10 -13.87
N ALA A 476 -9.83 -6.20 -14.10
CA ALA A 476 -10.43 -7.51 -14.42
C ALA A 476 -10.19 -8.48 -13.25
N MET A 477 -11.23 -8.74 -12.46
CA MET A 477 -11.18 -9.64 -11.31
C MET A 477 -11.81 -10.98 -11.63
N ASP A 478 -11.29 -12.08 -11.07
CA ASP A 478 -11.77 -13.44 -11.31
C ASP A 478 -12.19 -14.13 -10.00
N ALA A 479 -13.49 -14.31 -9.83
CA ALA A 479 -14.09 -14.97 -8.68
C ALA A 479 -13.61 -16.43 -8.50
N ALA A 480 -13.31 -17.14 -9.59
CA ALA A 480 -12.91 -18.55 -9.53
C ALA A 480 -11.52 -18.75 -8.91
N GLN A 481 -10.67 -17.73 -8.90
CA GLN A 481 -9.32 -17.79 -8.33
C GLN A 481 -9.30 -17.55 -6.80
N GLY A 482 -10.41 -17.11 -6.21
CA GLY A 482 -10.52 -16.85 -4.77
C GLY A 482 -9.63 -15.70 -4.27
N GLY A 483 -9.66 -15.46 -2.96
CA GLY A 483 -8.86 -14.41 -2.29
C GLY A 483 -9.05 -13.04 -2.93
N PHE A 484 -7.95 -12.29 -3.06
CA PHE A 484 -7.98 -10.95 -3.65
C PHE A 484 -8.35 -10.92 -5.15
N ASN A 485 -8.19 -12.03 -5.90
CA ASN A 485 -8.70 -12.10 -7.26
C ASN A 485 -10.24 -12.12 -7.30
N ALA A 486 -10.87 -12.69 -6.27
CA ALA A 486 -12.31 -12.78 -6.18
C ALA A 486 -12.94 -11.53 -5.55
N GLN A 487 -12.33 -10.99 -4.50
CA GLN A 487 -12.84 -9.81 -3.82
C GLN A 487 -11.72 -8.99 -3.19
N ASP A 488 -11.76 -7.67 -3.38
CA ASP A 488 -10.83 -6.74 -2.74
C ASP A 488 -11.52 -5.40 -2.42
N THR A 489 -10.95 -4.66 -1.47
CA THR A 489 -11.43 -3.34 -1.05
C THR A 489 -10.35 -2.28 -1.23
N TRP A 490 -10.65 -1.26 -2.01
CA TRP A 490 -9.84 -0.06 -2.11
C TRP A 490 -10.33 1.00 -1.12
N ARG A 491 -9.46 1.37 -0.19
CA ARG A 491 -9.77 2.30 0.93
C ARG A 491 -9.14 3.67 0.77
N ASN A 492 -8.30 3.88 -0.22
CA ASN A 492 -7.74 5.20 -0.49
C ASN A 492 -8.84 6.16 -0.96
N ASP A 493 -8.66 7.44 -0.65
CA ASP A 493 -9.46 8.52 -1.21
C ASP A 493 -8.93 8.80 -2.63
N ILE A 494 -9.66 8.34 -3.64
CA ILE A 494 -9.21 8.37 -5.02
C ILE A 494 -9.65 9.67 -5.71
N ALA A 495 -8.68 10.45 -6.17
CA ALA A 495 -8.90 11.66 -6.98
C ALA A 495 -8.50 11.45 -8.46
N GLY A 496 -8.61 12.47 -9.30
CA GLY A 496 -8.13 12.45 -10.70
C GLY A 496 -9.24 12.45 -11.75
N ALA A 497 -8.87 12.54 -13.02
CA ALA A 497 -9.82 12.71 -14.13
C ALA A 497 -10.10 11.41 -14.91
N GLY A 498 -9.36 10.33 -14.63
CA GLY A 498 -9.51 9.04 -15.29
C GLY A 498 -10.78 8.29 -14.92
N LYS A 499 -11.28 7.48 -15.86
CA LYS A 499 -12.41 6.57 -15.70
C LYS A 499 -11.99 5.27 -15.03
N LEU A 500 -12.87 4.69 -14.21
CA LEU A 500 -12.76 3.30 -13.77
C LEU A 500 -13.67 2.38 -14.61
N THR A 501 -13.10 1.31 -15.16
CA THR A 501 -13.85 0.23 -15.83
C THR A 501 -13.71 -1.08 -15.06
N LYS A 502 -14.80 -1.57 -14.47
CA LYS A 502 -14.84 -2.86 -13.76
C LYS A 502 -15.28 -3.98 -14.71
N ARG A 503 -14.42 -4.99 -14.85
CA ARG A 503 -14.60 -6.19 -15.69
C ARG A 503 -14.35 -7.46 -14.86
N GLY A 504 -14.57 -8.62 -15.49
CA GLY A 504 -14.41 -9.93 -14.86
C GLY A 504 -15.48 -10.23 -13.79
N THR A 505 -15.48 -11.44 -13.28
CA THR A 505 -16.53 -11.99 -12.40
C THR A 505 -16.42 -11.57 -10.93
N GLY A 506 -15.25 -11.09 -10.48
CA GLY A 506 -15.01 -10.73 -9.08
C GLY A 506 -15.68 -9.43 -8.62
N THR A 507 -15.47 -9.10 -7.34
CA THR A 507 -16.02 -7.92 -6.65
C THR A 507 -14.93 -6.92 -6.28
N LEU A 508 -15.05 -5.69 -6.76
CA LEU A 508 -14.24 -4.56 -6.27
C LEU A 508 -15.10 -3.70 -5.34
N VAL A 509 -14.63 -3.45 -4.12
CA VAL A 509 -15.25 -2.51 -3.19
C VAL A 509 -14.48 -1.20 -3.21
N LEU A 510 -15.18 -0.08 -3.42
CA LEU A 510 -14.63 1.26 -3.23
C LEU A 510 -15.15 1.80 -1.89
N ALA A 511 -14.24 2.02 -0.93
CA ALA A 511 -14.58 2.40 0.43
C ALA A 511 -14.04 3.79 0.86
N GLY A 512 -13.17 4.40 0.05
CA GLY A 512 -12.65 5.75 0.28
C GLY A 512 -13.67 6.85 0.00
N GLN A 513 -13.33 8.08 0.37
CA GLN A 513 -14.06 9.30 0.01
C GLN A 513 -13.55 9.80 -1.35
N ASN A 514 -14.06 9.19 -2.42
CA ASN A 514 -13.53 9.41 -3.75
C ASN A 514 -14.03 10.73 -4.37
N SER A 515 -13.18 11.36 -5.17
CA SER A 515 -13.46 12.62 -5.86
C SER A 515 -13.11 12.61 -7.35
N PHE A 516 -12.74 11.45 -7.90
CA PHE A 516 -12.41 11.33 -9.33
C PHE A 516 -13.59 11.67 -10.23
N THR A 517 -13.32 12.26 -11.40
CA THR A 517 -14.37 12.84 -12.27
C THR A 517 -14.61 12.07 -13.57
N GLY A 518 -13.74 11.12 -13.93
CA GLY A 518 -13.83 10.39 -15.21
C GLY A 518 -15.00 9.42 -15.33
N GLY A 519 -15.71 9.17 -14.22
CA GLY A 519 -16.86 8.28 -14.17
C GLY A 519 -16.49 6.81 -14.04
N ILE A 520 -17.53 5.97 -14.07
CA ILE A 520 -17.43 4.53 -13.83
C ILE A 520 -18.21 3.78 -14.91
N GLU A 521 -17.61 2.69 -15.40
CA GLU A 521 -18.27 1.68 -16.21
C GLU A 521 -18.19 0.31 -15.52
N VAL A 522 -19.34 -0.26 -15.15
CA VAL A 522 -19.47 -1.62 -14.64
C VAL A 522 -19.86 -2.55 -15.78
N ALA A 523 -18.85 -3.09 -16.46
CA ALA A 523 -19.04 -3.97 -17.61
C ALA A 523 -19.37 -5.41 -17.20
N ALA A 524 -18.80 -5.91 -16.09
CA ALA A 524 -19.06 -7.25 -15.55
C ALA A 524 -18.70 -7.38 -14.06
N GLY A 525 -19.19 -8.45 -13.42
CA GLY A 525 -18.96 -8.73 -12.00
C GLY A 525 -19.64 -7.70 -11.10
N THR A 526 -19.06 -7.45 -9.92
CA THR A 526 -19.63 -6.49 -8.97
C THR A 526 -18.69 -5.32 -8.70
N LEU A 527 -19.22 -4.10 -8.76
CA LEU A 527 -18.64 -2.94 -8.11
C LEU A 527 -19.49 -2.59 -6.89
N GLN A 528 -18.90 -2.58 -5.69
CA GLN A 528 -19.59 -2.23 -4.46
C GLN A 528 -19.17 -0.83 -4.00
N ALA A 529 -20.16 0.02 -3.73
CA ALA A 529 -19.98 1.27 -3.00
C ALA A 529 -20.03 1.01 -1.49
N GLY A 530 -18.90 1.20 -0.80
CA GLY A 530 -18.75 1.02 0.64
C GLY A 530 -18.80 2.33 1.45
N SER A 531 -18.92 3.49 0.81
CA SER A 531 -19.01 4.80 1.44
C SER A 531 -19.96 5.72 0.66
N SER A 532 -20.37 6.85 1.25
CA SER A 532 -21.24 7.84 0.61
C SER A 532 -20.67 8.42 -0.68
N ALA A 533 -19.36 8.60 -0.77
CA ALA A 533 -18.67 9.17 -1.93
C ALA A 533 -17.90 8.12 -2.76
N ALA A 534 -18.16 6.83 -2.54
CA ALA A 534 -17.41 5.75 -3.19
C ALA A 534 -17.39 5.82 -4.72
N LEU A 535 -18.43 6.38 -5.34
CA LEU A 535 -18.59 6.42 -6.80
C LEU A 535 -17.98 7.67 -7.46
N GLY A 536 -17.34 8.54 -6.68
CA GLY A 536 -16.70 9.75 -7.19
C GLY A 536 -17.70 10.80 -7.70
N ASN A 537 -17.21 11.69 -8.56
CA ASN A 537 -17.94 12.86 -9.05
C ASN A 537 -18.44 12.71 -10.50
N GLY A 538 -18.12 11.61 -11.17
CA GLY A 538 -18.53 11.35 -12.55
C GLY A 538 -19.87 10.61 -12.67
N ALA A 539 -20.23 10.29 -13.91
CA ALA A 539 -21.38 9.43 -14.22
C ALA A 539 -21.07 7.95 -13.93
N VAL A 540 -22.10 7.17 -13.63
CA VAL A 540 -22.01 5.73 -13.36
C VAL A 540 -22.84 4.98 -14.39
N TYR A 541 -22.20 4.09 -15.14
CA TYR A 541 -22.83 3.29 -16.18
C TYR A 541 -22.69 1.79 -15.86
N VAL A 542 -23.82 1.11 -15.69
CA VAL A 542 -23.89 -0.34 -15.44
C VAL A 542 -24.29 -1.03 -16.75
N GLY A 543 -23.29 -1.58 -17.44
CA GLY A 543 -23.45 -2.14 -18.79
C GLY A 543 -23.84 -3.62 -18.82
N GLY A 544 -23.35 -4.40 -17.87
CA GLY A 544 -23.60 -5.85 -17.81
C GLY A 544 -23.25 -6.52 -16.47
N GLY A 545 -22.78 -5.76 -15.48
CA GLY A 545 -22.49 -6.25 -14.14
C GLY A 545 -23.50 -5.81 -13.09
N THR A 546 -23.06 -5.78 -11.85
CA THR A 546 -23.83 -5.33 -10.68
C THR A 546 -23.17 -4.11 -10.05
N LEU A 547 -23.93 -3.03 -9.90
CA LEU A 547 -23.60 -2.00 -8.92
C LEU A 547 -24.26 -2.39 -7.59
N ARG A 548 -23.47 -2.57 -6.54
CA ARG A 548 -23.97 -2.85 -5.19
C ARG A 548 -23.75 -1.66 -4.26
N THR A 549 -24.74 -1.29 -3.46
CA THR A 549 -24.56 -0.40 -2.32
C THR A 549 -24.60 -1.21 -1.03
N ASP A 550 -23.62 -0.98 -0.16
CA ASP A 550 -23.51 -1.60 1.16
C ASP A 550 -22.67 -0.66 2.03
N ALA A 551 -23.20 0.56 2.18
CA ALA A 551 -22.61 1.65 2.93
C ALA A 551 -23.49 1.95 4.15
N ALA A 552 -22.86 2.43 5.23
CA ALA A 552 -23.59 2.83 6.45
C ALA A 552 -24.46 4.09 6.26
N THR A 553 -24.37 4.73 5.10
CA THR A 553 -25.07 5.96 4.74
C THR A 553 -25.60 5.86 3.30
N GLU A 554 -26.33 6.89 2.87
CA GLU A 554 -26.72 7.05 1.47
C GLU A 554 -25.49 7.16 0.57
N VAL A 555 -25.54 6.52 -0.60
CA VAL A 555 -24.50 6.58 -1.63
C VAL A 555 -24.88 7.62 -2.68
N ALA A 556 -23.93 8.50 -3.03
CA ALA A 556 -24.14 9.52 -4.05
C ALA A 556 -23.61 9.08 -5.43
N VAL A 557 -24.42 9.31 -6.45
CA VAL A 557 -23.99 9.41 -7.85
C VAL A 557 -24.10 10.88 -8.22
N ASN A 558 -22.96 11.57 -8.32
CA ASN A 558 -22.94 13.01 -8.59
C ASN A 558 -23.26 13.36 -10.06
N GLY A 559 -23.06 12.42 -10.99
CA GLY A 559 -23.46 12.55 -12.38
C GLY A 559 -24.76 11.82 -12.73
N THR A 560 -24.87 11.40 -13.99
CA THR A 560 -25.94 10.52 -14.46
C THR A 560 -25.72 9.08 -13.97
N TYR A 561 -26.80 8.42 -13.57
CA TYR A 561 -26.82 6.98 -13.36
C TYR A 561 -27.50 6.29 -14.55
N THR A 562 -26.83 5.34 -15.18
CA THR A 562 -27.39 4.56 -16.30
C THR A 562 -27.27 3.07 -16.00
N GLN A 563 -28.40 2.35 -16.04
CA GLN A 563 -28.44 0.89 -15.99
C GLN A 563 -28.96 0.34 -17.33
N ARG A 564 -28.35 -0.73 -17.81
CA ARG A 564 -28.73 -1.40 -19.07
C ARG A 564 -29.53 -2.68 -18.82
N PRO A 565 -30.32 -3.16 -19.81
CA PRO A 565 -30.92 -4.49 -19.74
C PRO A 565 -29.87 -5.57 -19.45
N GLY A 566 -30.22 -6.56 -18.63
CA GLY A 566 -29.31 -7.64 -18.21
C GLY A 566 -28.28 -7.28 -17.14
N SER A 567 -28.31 -6.04 -16.61
CA SER A 567 -27.47 -5.62 -15.48
C SER A 567 -28.30 -5.38 -14.21
N THR A 568 -27.62 -5.25 -13.06
CA THR A 568 -28.28 -5.20 -11.74
C THR A 568 -27.84 -3.99 -10.90
N LEU A 569 -28.81 -3.36 -10.23
CA LEU A 569 -28.60 -2.52 -9.05
C LEU A 569 -28.98 -3.34 -7.81
N SER A 570 -28.04 -3.57 -6.91
CA SER A 570 -28.26 -4.29 -5.65
C SER A 570 -28.15 -3.33 -4.48
N LEU A 571 -29.26 -3.06 -3.80
CA LEU A 571 -29.32 -2.20 -2.63
C LEU A 571 -29.40 -3.04 -1.36
N ARG A 572 -28.37 -2.96 -0.51
CA ARG A 572 -28.40 -3.58 0.82
C ARG A 572 -28.72 -2.53 1.87
N LEU A 573 -29.96 -2.54 2.37
CA LEU A 573 -30.46 -1.55 3.31
C LEU A 573 -30.16 -1.96 4.75
N ALA A 574 -29.55 -1.05 5.52
CA ALA A 574 -29.28 -1.29 6.94
C ALA A 574 -30.53 -1.10 7.83
N SER A 575 -31.58 -0.48 7.31
CA SER A 575 -32.88 -0.34 7.99
C SER A 575 -33.99 -0.14 6.96
N ALA A 576 -35.25 -0.30 7.37
CA ALA A 576 -36.41 -0.08 6.51
C ALA A 576 -36.84 1.41 6.42
N ALA A 577 -36.33 2.28 7.30
CA ALA A 577 -36.76 3.68 7.40
C ALA A 577 -35.61 4.71 7.26
N GLY A 578 -34.37 4.26 7.10
CA GLY A 578 -33.19 5.11 6.93
C GLY A 578 -32.68 5.12 5.49
N THR A 579 -31.60 5.88 5.26
CA THR A 579 -30.96 6.04 3.94
C THR A 579 -29.70 5.21 3.76
N ALA A 580 -29.31 4.42 4.77
CA ALA A 580 -28.15 3.55 4.69
C ALA A 580 -28.34 2.49 3.60
N GLY A 581 -27.47 2.52 2.59
CA GLY A 581 -27.54 1.66 1.41
C GLY A 581 -28.49 2.15 0.31
N THR A 582 -29.19 3.28 0.47
CA THR A 582 -29.97 3.89 -0.63
C THR A 582 -29.06 4.67 -1.58
N LEU A 583 -29.60 5.09 -2.73
CA LEU A 583 -28.88 5.89 -3.73
C LEU A 583 -29.49 7.29 -3.86
N THR A 584 -28.65 8.32 -3.95
CA THR A 584 -29.05 9.62 -4.48
C THR A 584 -28.30 9.89 -5.78
N VAL A 585 -29.04 10.18 -6.85
CA VAL A 585 -28.52 10.51 -8.18
C VAL A 585 -28.73 12.00 -8.42
N ASN A 586 -27.67 12.80 -8.40
CA ASN A 586 -27.77 14.24 -8.59
C ASN A 586 -28.10 14.61 -10.05
N GLY A 587 -27.87 13.69 -11.00
CA GLY A 587 -28.31 13.80 -12.39
C GLY A 587 -29.57 12.99 -12.70
N THR A 588 -29.68 12.59 -13.97
CA THR A 588 -30.74 11.70 -14.46
C THR A 588 -30.44 10.25 -14.09
N ALA A 589 -31.46 9.52 -13.64
CA ALA A 589 -31.44 8.07 -13.52
C ALA A 589 -32.11 7.45 -14.76
N ALA A 590 -31.31 6.78 -15.61
CA ALA A 590 -31.79 5.99 -16.73
C ALA A 590 -31.84 4.51 -16.31
N LEU A 591 -33.04 3.98 -16.12
CA LEU A 591 -33.29 2.67 -15.50
C LEU A 591 -33.71 1.62 -16.54
N ALA A 592 -33.15 0.43 -16.38
CA ALA A 592 -33.49 -0.82 -17.06
C ALA A 592 -32.95 -1.98 -16.21
N GLY A 593 -33.09 -3.23 -16.64
CA GLY A 593 -32.53 -4.39 -15.95
C GLY A 593 -33.17 -4.66 -14.58
N THR A 594 -32.41 -5.28 -13.68
CA THR A 594 -32.92 -5.74 -12.38
C THR A 594 -32.58 -4.78 -11.25
N LEU A 595 -33.54 -4.49 -10.40
CA LEU A 595 -33.32 -3.95 -9.05
C LEU A 595 -33.46 -5.09 -8.03
N GLU A 596 -32.41 -5.31 -7.24
CA GLU A 596 -32.42 -6.22 -6.09
C GLU A 596 -32.36 -5.40 -4.81
N VAL A 597 -33.27 -5.66 -3.87
CA VAL A 597 -33.22 -5.05 -2.54
C VAL A 597 -33.11 -6.14 -1.50
N SER A 598 -32.10 -6.01 -0.65
CA SER A 598 -31.89 -6.89 0.51
C SER A 598 -31.77 -6.05 1.78
N PHE A 599 -31.98 -6.69 2.92
CA PHE A 599 -31.92 -6.05 4.22
C PHE A 599 -30.79 -6.66 5.06
N ALA A 600 -30.17 -5.83 5.89
CA ALA A 600 -29.22 -6.31 6.90
C ALA A 600 -29.89 -7.34 7.85
N GLN A 601 -29.08 -8.17 8.50
CA GLN A 601 -29.58 -9.21 9.39
C GLN A 601 -30.48 -8.62 10.48
N GLY A 602 -31.65 -9.23 10.70
CA GLY A 602 -32.62 -8.78 11.70
C GLY A 602 -33.55 -7.65 11.23
N VAL A 603 -33.27 -7.02 10.09
CA VAL A 603 -34.13 -5.97 9.53
C VAL A 603 -35.27 -6.61 8.74
N ARG A 604 -36.50 -6.27 9.11
CA ARG A 604 -37.71 -6.72 8.42
C ARG A 604 -38.59 -5.50 8.13
N PRO A 605 -38.82 -5.14 6.86
CA PRO A 605 -39.74 -4.06 6.57
C PRO A 605 -41.19 -4.49 6.87
N ALA A 606 -42.01 -3.53 7.30
CA ALA A 606 -43.41 -3.81 7.58
C ALA A 606 -44.22 -3.94 6.28
N VAL A 607 -45.13 -4.90 6.21
CA VAL A 607 -46.12 -4.96 5.14
C VAL A 607 -46.95 -3.67 5.14
N GLY A 608 -47.19 -3.11 3.96
CA GLY A 608 -47.81 -1.81 3.75
C GLY A 608 -46.86 -0.62 3.80
N SER A 609 -45.63 -0.80 4.30
CA SER A 609 -44.64 0.29 4.32
C SER A 609 -44.12 0.62 2.91
N THR A 610 -43.71 1.87 2.72
CA THR A 610 -43.06 2.35 1.51
C THR A 610 -41.68 2.84 1.85
N ILE A 611 -40.67 2.39 1.11
CA ILE A 611 -39.25 2.69 1.34
C ILE A 611 -38.75 3.50 0.16
N THR A 612 -38.09 4.63 0.42
CA THR A 612 -37.39 5.38 -0.64
C THR A 612 -36.05 4.71 -0.93
N LEU A 613 -35.86 4.22 -2.15
CA LEU A 613 -34.67 3.49 -2.56
C LEU A 613 -33.68 4.39 -3.30
N MET A 614 -34.22 5.30 -4.11
CA MET A 614 -33.44 6.22 -4.92
C MET A 614 -34.07 7.60 -4.91
N ARG A 615 -33.26 8.66 -4.76
CA ARG A 615 -33.64 10.03 -5.15
C ARG A 615 -32.94 10.38 -6.45
N HIS A 616 -33.58 11.18 -7.31
CA HIS A 616 -32.98 11.62 -8.56
C HIS A 616 -33.44 13.02 -8.99
N ALA A 617 -32.63 13.71 -9.79
CA ALA A 617 -33.02 14.97 -10.41
C ALA A 617 -33.88 14.79 -11.68
N GLY A 618 -33.78 13.63 -12.33
CA GLY A 618 -34.61 13.25 -13.48
C GLY A 618 -34.69 11.74 -13.63
N LEU A 619 -35.75 11.25 -14.26
CA LEU A 619 -36.00 9.82 -14.48
C LEU A 619 -36.21 9.53 -15.97
N ASN A 620 -35.58 8.46 -16.45
CA ASN A 620 -35.84 7.88 -17.75
C ASN A 620 -35.98 6.36 -17.59
N GLY A 621 -37.12 5.80 -17.99
CA GLY A 621 -37.39 4.37 -17.90
C GLY A 621 -37.72 3.87 -16.49
N ALA A 622 -37.75 2.55 -16.36
CA ALA A 622 -38.08 1.80 -15.14
C ALA A 622 -37.25 0.50 -15.12
N PHE A 623 -37.12 -0.13 -13.96
CA PHE A 623 -36.51 -1.46 -13.89
C PHE A 623 -37.39 -2.49 -14.59
N ASP A 624 -36.75 -3.40 -15.34
CA ASP A 624 -37.41 -4.52 -16.01
C ASP A 624 -37.91 -5.56 -14.99
N ALA A 625 -37.18 -5.71 -13.88
CA ALA A 625 -37.54 -6.59 -12.78
C ALA A 625 -37.16 -5.98 -11.42
N VAL A 626 -37.97 -6.25 -10.40
CA VAL A 626 -37.68 -5.87 -9.00
C VAL A 626 -37.80 -7.11 -8.13
N SER A 627 -36.73 -7.41 -7.39
CA SER A 627 -36.64 -8.59 -6.53
C SER A 627 -36.30 -8.20 -5.10
N VAL A 628 -37.09 -8.71 -4.15
CA VAL A 628 -36.88 -8.52 -2.71
C VAL A 628 -37.10 -9.86 -2.03
N PRO A 629 -36.03 -10.61 -1.73
CA PRO A 629 -36.17 -11.94 -1.15
C PRO A 629 -37.05 -11.95 0.09
N GLY A 630 -38.08 -12.80 0.10
CA GLY A 630 -39.04 -12.92 1.21
C GLY A 630 -40.25 -11.99 1.15
N TYR A 631 -40.40 -11.16 0.11
CA TYR A 631 -41.51 -10.21 0.00
C TYR A 631 -42.08 -10.10 -1.42
N ARG A 632 -43.38 -9.86 -1.51
CA ARG A 632 -44.03 -9.29 -2.70
C ARG A 632 -43.99 -7.77 -2.59
N VAL A 633 -43.67 -7.10 -3.69
CA VAL A 633 -43.42 -5.67 -3.68
C VAL A 633 -43.94 -4.99 -4.95
N THR A 634 -44.22 -3.69 -4.83
CA THR A 634 -44.61 -2.83 -5.94
C THR A 634 -43.64 -1.64 -6.03
N PRO A 635 -42.87 -1.48 -7.12
CA PRO A 635 -42.08 -0.27 -7.33
C PRO A 635 -42.97 0.91 -7.67
N ILE A 636 -42.61 2.09 -7.16
CA ILE A 636 -43.31 3.35 -7.39
C ILE A 636 -42.30 4.35 -7.95
N TYR A 637 -42.57 4.85 -9.15
CA TYR A 637 -41.72 5.81 -9.84
C TYR A 637 -42.33 7.20 -9.77
N LEU A 638 -41.65 8.11 -9.07
CA LEU A 638 -42.06 9.50 -8.86
C LEU A 638 -41.13 10.43 -9.64
N ASN A 639 -41.51 11.70 -9.76
CA ASN A 639 -40.70 12.70 -10.48
C ASN A 639 -39.32 12.94 -9.85
N ASN A 640 -39.15 12.64 -8.55
CA ASN A 640 -37.91 12.89 -7.80
C ASN A 640 -37.41 11.67 -7.01
N ALA A 641 -38.05 10.51 -7.13
CA ALA A 641 -37.69 9.32 -6.37
C ALA A 641 -38.19 8.02 -6.99
N VAL A 642 -37.46 6.94 -6.72
CA VAL A 642 -37.95 5.57 -6.83
C VAL A 642 -38.19 5.02 -5.43
N GLN A 643 -39.41 4.56 -5.20
CA GLN A 643 -39.83 3.96 -3.94
C GLN A 643 -40.27 2.51 -4.16
N LEU A 644 -40.40 1.79 -3.05
CA LEU A 644 -40.81 0.41 -3.02
C LEU A 644 -41.85 0.19 -1.92
N ARG A 645 -43.05 -0.24 -2.30
CA ARG A 645 -44.08 -0.66 -1.35
C ARG A 645 -43.94 -2.15 -1.07
N ILE A 646 -43.97 -2.53 0.21
CA ILE A 646 -44.02 -3.93 0.65
C ILE A 646 -45.47 -4.39 0.67
N ASP A 647 -45.86 -5.27 -0.23
CA ASP A 647 -47.27 -5.69 -0.37
C ASP A 647 -47.61 -6.87 0.55
N ALA A 648 -46.70 -7.83 0.69
CA ALA A 648 -46.85 -8.99 1.56
C ALA A 648 -45.50 -9.68 1.83
N ALA A 649 -45.40 -10.45 2.92
CA ALA A 649 -44.32 -11.44 3.08
C ALA A 649 -44.64 -12.70 2.26
N THR A 650 -43.61 -13.37 1.72
CA THR A 650 -43.74 -14.60 0.92
C THR A 650 -43.33 -15.84 1.68
#